data_AF-A0A537HWG6-F1
#
_entry.id   AF-A0A537HWG6-F1
#
_cell.length_a   1.000
_cell.length_b   1.000
_cell.length_c   1.000
_cell.angle_alpha   90.00
_cell.angle_beta   90.00
_cell.angle_gamma   90.00
#
_symmetry.space_group_name_H-M   'P 1'
#
loop_
_entity.id
_entity.type
_entity.pdbx_description
1 polymer ?
#
loop_
_entity_poly.entity_id
_entity_poly.type
_entity_poly.pdbx_seq_one_letter_code
_entity_poly.pdbx_strand_id
1 'polypeptide(L)'
;MERPLHRDKSGREDPHDNNSLRPQYYSQYSQRTFFGLATENLSTQLSRHRPVIALVAARIVYAINWLNIGAIFYLMNADLNSGVSGLGTLTSSFYLGVGIMQVPGGVLAAKWGPKRTVSLGILVSSLAVLGTSISASILQVAILRFIVGAGMALVFAPSVVLMTRFLGGKSGTGVGLINSAFDIGGLFGLFGWILLATVTGWRSTLVLSGGLGLLTGLLVIALVPKDGENVQFRFSTGQLGNILSDRNLIVLGLGSLGSNLGSVLISSFMAYYLQASLAETAAIAGIVAAMIVVLPIYTSLWGGKLYDRTRKPRRLLVLSGLGMTSALLVAAAPTLTAAAAGAVLGGIAVGPASTINFAAAPTRSSTLPPRRAIKVRQGELMASPENDVASLNRLYEDYWEFILKENPTFATYLGDHRYDNWLEDVSSEAYQQRIDRFRKFLSDLKGFKRPTNGEDRLNYDLFKRELALQIEGANYQPYLLPITQQTGPHIDLPQLITYHPFKTLQDYVNYISRLTQFRRVFDQTITNLKTGIEKKTVQPRNVVEKIIPQLEAQIVSVPDKSELHKPIDKLPSEISSEAALRIASDVDNSILNYVVPAYRKLLKFVREEYLPKSRTHPGVWSIPNGRAMYAYNIRLHTTTNLTPSQIHSLGKRELVRISKEIDAILKKAQFKGSLQRYNKTLREDKSNFYTNGQDLLNGFKEILRQMDNRLAEFFARLPKAKYDFREIEEWRADAAPAAYYYAPPEDRSRPGYFYVNTYKPETRPKYMMEALAYHEAVPGHHLQIATQQELTNLPKFRRHGGYTAFVEGWALYAEWLSKEMGFYKDLLADYGRLTAEAWRASRLAVDTGIHSLKWTRDQAIKFLKNNTASSEQDIVSEVDRYIAWPGQALAYKMGELKIRELRAKAEKRMKRHFDLKKFHDELLNDGALPLDILQAKMTRWTTKTTGKES
;
A
#
# COMPACT_ATOMS: atom_id res chain seq x y z
N MET A 1 30.52 59.80 34.13
CA MET A 1 29.91 59.59 35.47
C MET A 1 29.39 58.16 35.49
N GLU A 2 30.28 57.18 35.67
CA GLU A 2 30.78 56.61 36.94
C GLU A 2 29.96 55.38 37.38
N ARG A 3 30.69 54.26 37.56
CA ARG A 3 30.35 52.97 38.21
C ARG A 3 30.10 53.19 39.73
N PRO A 4 29.95 52.20 40.67
CA PRO A 4 30.21 50.72 40.70
C PRO A 4 29.14 49.86 41.47
N LEU A 5 29.07 48.51 41.40
CA LEU A 5 29.81 47.35 42.01
C LEU A 5 29.69 47.08 43.54
N HIS A 6 29.34 45.81 43.86
CA HIS A 6 29.79 44.89 44.95
C HIS A 6 29.24 44.96 46.40
N ARG A 7 28.68 43.85 46.96
CA ARG A 7 29.24 42.78 47.88
C ARG A 7 29.57 43.32 49.30
N ASP A 8 29.46 42.66 50.47
CA ASP A 8 29.44 41.24 50.90
C ASP A 8 28.97 41.16 52.40
N LYS A 9 28.43 40.00 52.80
CA LYS A 9 28.57 39.17 54.06
C LYS A 9 28.80 39.67 55.50
N SER A 10 28.20 38.92 56.45
CA SER A 10 28.77 38.11 57.59
C SER A 10 27.76 38.05 58.75
N GLY A 11 27.60 37.03 59.64
CA GLY A 11 28.16 35.70 59.95
C GLY A 11 27.20 35.01 60.97
N ARG A 12 27.02 33.66 60.96
CA ARG A 12 27.47 32.64 61.96
C ARG A 12 27.01 32.90 63.42
N GLU A 13 26.53 31.97 64.26
CA GLU A 13 26.66 30.50 64.36
C GLU A 13 25.59 29.92 65.36
N ASP A 14 25.42 28.61 65.33
CA ASP A 14 24.50 27.65 66.04
C ASP A 14 24.62 27.61 67.59
N PRO A 15 23.75 26.94 68.42
CA PRO A 15 23.70 25.45 68.48
C PRO A 15 22.44 24.70 69.05
N HIS A 16 22.28 23.44 68.59
CA HIS A 16 21.96 22.16 69.29
C HIS A 16 20.67 21.89 70.12
N ASP A 17 19.85 20.98 69.56
CA ASP A 17 19.59 19.57 69.97
C ASP A 17 18.26 19.10 70.65
N ASN A 18 17.80 17.97 70.10
CA ASN A 18 17.04 16.80 70.59
C ASN A 18 15.50 16.72 70.83
N ASN A 19 14.94 15.74 70.10
CA ASN A 19 13.75 14.87 70.25
C ASN A 19 12.81 15.00 71.48
N SER A 20 11.49 14.96 71.22
CA SER A 20 10.59 13.81 71.52
C SER A 20 9.08 14.18 71.63
N LEU A 21 8.23 13.26 71.13
CA LEU A 21 6.89 12.84 71.62
C LEU A 21 5.74 13.88 71.85
N ARG A 22 4.62 13.65 71.12
CA ARG A 22 3.25 14.21 71.28
C ARG A 22 2.52 13.56 72.49
N PRO A 23 1.46 14.11 73.16
CA PRO A 23 0.12 14.38 72.55
C PRO A 23 -0.89 15.39 73.20
N GLN A 24 -1.87 15.82 72.39
CA GLN A 24 -3.34 15.98 72.66
C GLN A 24 -4.04 17.26 73.24
N TYR A 25 -5.11 17.68 72.50
CA TYR A 25 -6.39 18.37 72.83
C TYR A 25 -6.57 19.92 72.98
N TYR A 26 -7.23 20.48 71.94
CA TYR A 26 -8.15 21.64 71.74
C TYR A 26 -8.10 22.92 72.60
N SER A 27 -7.97 24.09 71.95
CA SER A 27 -8.98 25.18 71.97
C SER A 27 -8.67 26.23 70.88
N GLN A 28 -9.50 27.27 70.79
CA GLN A 28 -9.45 28.42 69.87
C GLN A 28 -8.05 29.04 69.64
N TYR A 29 -8.09 30.04 68.74
CA TYR A 29 -7.07 31.04 68.41
C TYR A 29 -6.12 30.57 67.34
N SER A 30 -5.56 31.51 66.57
CA SER A 30 -4.22 31.31 65.99
C SER A 30 -3.97 29.95 65.32
N GLN A 31 -3.95 29.90 63.98
CA GLN A 31 -3.76 28.67 63.19
C GLN A 31 -4.99 27.75 63.07
N ARG A 32 -5.15 27.28 61.81
CA ARG A 32 -5.70 25.99 61.34
C ARG A 32 -7.14 25.62 61.67
N THR A 33 -7.81 25.03 60.66
CA THR A 33 -8.56 23.74 60.72
C THR A 33 -9.17 23.45 59.34
N PHE A 34 -8.51 22.71 58.43
CA PHE A 34 -8.58 21.24 58.23
C PHE A 34 -9.98 20.56 58.27
N PHE A 35 -11.07 21.25 58.57
CA PHE A 35 -12.43 20.67 58.58
C PHE A 35 -13.39 21.19 57.50
N GLY A 36 -13.02 22.23 56.74
CA GLY A 36 -13.64 22.49 55.42
C GLY A 36 -13.22 21.43 54.37
N LEU A 37 -12.06 20.80 54.56
CA LEU A 37 -11.48 19.88 53.60
C LEU A 37 -11.94 18.42 53.75
N ALA A 38 -12.75 18.08 54.76
CA ALA A 38 -13.23 16.71 54.94
C ALA A 38 -14.64 16.49 54.39
N THR A 39 -15.54 17.48 54.42
CA THR A 39 -16.87 17.37 53.81
C THR A 39 -16.87 17.76 52.33
N GLU A 40 -15.99 18.67 51.90
CA GLU A 40 -15.76 18.91 50.46
C GLU A 40 -14.99 17.76 49.81
N ASN A 41 -14.01 17.11 50.47
CA ASN A 41 -13.33 15.95 49.87
C ASN A 41 -14.18 14.68 49.86
N LEU A 42 -14.99 14.39 50.88
CA LEU A 42 -15.82 13.18 50.82
C LEU A 42 -16.94 13.35 49.77
N SER A 43 -17.58 14.51 49.67
CA SER A 43 -18.63 14.76 48.67
C SER A 43 -18.08 14.84 47.24
N THR A 44 -16.89 15.42 47.02
CA THR A 44 -16.21 15.41 45.71
C THR A 44 -15.50 14.10 45.36
N GLN A 45 -15.05 13.30 46.33
CA GLN A 45 -14.58 11.93 46.07
C GLN A 45 -15.77 10.99 45.81
N LEU A 46 -16.81 11.01 46.63
CA LEU A 46 -18.02 10.20 46.43
C LEU A 46 -18.73 10.54 45.12
N SER A 47 -18.74 11.82 44.68
CA SER A 47 -19.33 12.21 43.39
C SER A 47 -18.55 11.67 42.18
N ARG A 48 -17.24 11.40 42.33
CA ARG A 48 -16.41 10.77 41.28
C ARG A 48 -16.53 9.24 41.24
N HIS A 49 -16.83 8.60 42.38
CA HIS A 49 -16.93 7.14 42.46
C HIS A 49 -18.32 6.58 42.10
N ARG A 50 -19.40 7.33 42.35
CA ARG A 50 -20.78 6.89 42.00
C ARG A 50 -20.95 6.47 40.53
N PRO A 51 -20.44 7.22 39.53
CA PRO A 51 -20.55 6.82 38.12
C PRO A 51 -19.73 5.57 37.80
N VAL A 52 -18.57 5.42 38.45
CA VAL A 52 -17.69 4.25 38.29
C VAL A 52 -18.35 2.99 38.82
N ILE A 53 -18.95 3.06 40.02
CA ILE A 53 -19.68 1.94 40.63
C ILE A 53 -20.85 1.50 39.74
N ALA A 54 -21.63 2.45 39.22
CA ALA A 54 -22.75 2.14 38.33
C ALA A 54 -22.30 1.43 37.04
N LEU A 55 -21.21 1.89 36.43
CA LEU A 55 -20.65 1.28 35.21
C LEU A 55 -20.03 -0.09 35.48
N VAL A 56 -19.40 -0.29 36.64
CA VAL A 56 -18.87 -1.60 37.07
C VAL A 56 -20.01 -2.59 37.30
N ALA A 57 -21.06 -2.19 38.03
CA ALA A 57 -22.23 -3.03 38.26
C ALA A 57 -22.91 -3.42 36.94
N ALA A 58 -23.11 -2.46 36.04
CA ALA A 58 -23.65 -2.73 34.70
C ALA A 58 -22.73 -3.67 33.90
N ARG A 59 -21.41 -3.55 34.03
CA ARG A 59 -20.44 -4.41 33.33
C ARG A 59 -20.42 -5.85 33.84
N ILE A 60 -20.66 -6.07 35.13
CA ILE A 60 -20.82 -7.41 35.72
C ILE A 60 -22.06 -8.08 35.13
N VAL A 61 -23.22 -7.42 35.16
CA VAL A 61 -24.47 -7.98 34.62
C VAL A 61 -24.39 -8.17 33.10
N TYR A 62 -23.75 -7.24 32.40
CA TYR A 62 -23.42 -7.38 30.99
C TYR A 62 -22.69 -8.71 30.71
N ALA A 63 -21.70 -9.07 31.53
CA ALA A 63 -20.88 -10.25 31.31
C ALA A 63 -21.62 -11.56 31.65
N ILE A 64 -22.50 -11.53 32.65
CA ILE A 64 -23.42 -12.64 32.92
C ILE A 64 -24.23 -12.94 31.65
N ASN A 65 -24.87 -11.94 31.06
CA ASN A 65 -25.66 -12.10 29.83
C ASN A 65 -24.83 -12.46 28.59
N TRP A 66 -23.53 -12.14 28.60
CA TRP A 66 -22.61 -12.51 27.55
C TRP A 66 -22.30 -14.01 27.56
N LEU A 67 -22.08 -14.57 28.75
CA LEU A 67 -21.49 -15.91 28.95
C LEU A 67 -22.48 -16.98 29.46
N ASN A 68 -23.63 -16.58 30.00
CA ASN A 68 -24.59 -17.52 30.61
C ASN A 68 -25.13 -18.60 29.67
N ILE A 69 -25.39 -18.27 28.39
CA ILE A 69 -25.99 -19.22 27.44
C ILE A 69 -25.09 -20.43 27.25
N GLY A 70 -23.77 -20.27 27.10
CA GLY A 70 -22.86 -21.40 26.93
C GLY A 70 -22.90 -22.37 28.13
N ALA A 71 -23.02 -21.82 29.34
CA ALA A 71 -23.08 -22.60 30.57
C ALA A 71 -24.42 -23.34 30.74
N ILE A 72 -25.55 -22.71 30.40
CA ILE A 72 -26.87 -23.31 30.57
C ILE A 72 -27.39 -24.03 29.31
N PHE A 73 -26.63 -24.02 28.20
CA PHE A 73 -27.08 -24.56 26.93
C PHE A 73 -27.43 -26.04 26.99
N TYR A 74 -26.73 -26.83 27.81
CA TYR A 74 -27.07 -28.24 28.01
C TYR A 74 -28.54 -28.41 28.46
N LEU A 75 -29.00 -27.57 29.39
CA LEU A 75 -30.39 -27.55 29.87
C LEU A 75 -31.35 -26.97 28.82
N MET A 76 -30.93 -25.95 28.08
CA MET A 76 -31.73 -25.39 26.98
C MET A 76 -31.93 -26.40 25.84
N ASN A 77 -30.89 -27.18 25.52
CA ASN A 77 -30.92 -28.14 24.43
C ASN A 77 -31.85 -29.32 24.73
N ALA A 78 -31.91 -29.75 26.00
CA ALA A 78 -32.85 -30.77 26.44
C ALA A 78 -34.32 -30.31 26.26
N ASP A 79 -34.58 -29.02 26.43
CA ASP A 79 -35.92 -28.44 26.38
C ASP A 79 -36.33 -27.93 24.97
N LEU A 80 -35.37 -27.43 24.17
CA LEU A 80 -35.61 -26.88 22.83
C LEU A 80 -35.27 -27.85 21.68
N ASN A 81 -34.74 -29.04 22.00
CA ASN A 81 -34.37 -30.12 21.07
C ASN A 81 -33.56 -29.67 19.84
N SER A 82 -32.53 -28.85 20.04
CA SER A 82 -31.80 -28.17 18.96
C SER A 82 -30.57 -28.91 18.42
N GLY A 83 -30.11 -29.95 19.12
CA GLY A 83 -28.83 -30.61 18.85
C GLY A 83 -27.60 -29.73 19.13
N VAL A 84 -26.42 -30.29 18.89
CA VAL A 84 -25.11 -29.65 19.18
C VAL A 84 -24.90 -28.36 18.38
N SER A 85 -25.47 -28.28 17.17
CA SER A 85 -25.39 -27.09 16.31
C SER A 85 -26.16 -25.88 16.87
N GLY A 86 -27.11 -26.11 17.78
CA GLY A 86 -27.86 -25.04 18.44
C GLY A 86 -26.95 -24.07 19.19
N LEU A 87 -25.94 -24.55 19.92
CA LEU A 87 -25.01 -23.70 20.67
C LEU A 87 -24.18 -22.82 19.73
N GLY A 88 -23.71 -23.40 18.63
CA GLY A 88 -23.01 -22.67 17.57
C GLY A 88 -23.90 -21.58 16.96
N THR A 89 -25.18 -21.88 16.74
CA THR A 89 -26.16 -20.93 16.19
C THR A 89 -26.43 -19.77 17.14
N LEU A 90 -26.68 -20.05 18.43
CA LEU A 90 -26.94 -19.02 19.43
C LEU A 90 -25.72 -18.13 19.69
N THR A 91 -24.53 -18.74 19.71
CA THR A 91 -23.26 -18.03 19.87
C THR A 91 -23.01 -17.14 18.65
N SER A 92 -23.12 -17.69 17.44
CA SER A 92 -22.91 -16.93 16.19
C SER A 92 -23.91 -15.79 16.02
N SER A 93 -25.20 -16.02 16.32
CA SER A 93 -26.24 -14.99 16.23
C SER A 93 -25.96 -13.80 17.14
N PHE A 94 -25.52 -14.09 18.37
CA PHE A 94 -25.09 -13.06 19.32
C PHE A 94 -23.89 -12.26 18.81
N TYR A 95 -22.83 -12.94 18.38
CA TYR A 95 -21.62 -12.27 17.88
C TYR A 95 -21.84 -11.52 16.57
N LEU A 96 -22.77 -11.96 15.71
CA LEU A 96 -23.19 -11.24 14.52
C LEU A 96 -23.87 -9.91 14.90
N GLY A 97 -24.77 -9.94 15.89
CA GLY A 97 -25.39 -8.74 16.45
C GLY A 97 -24.35 -7.76 17.00
N VAL A 98 -23.36 -8.28 17.76
CA VAL A 98 -22.24 -7.46 18.26
C VAL A 98 -21.44 -6.85 17.10
N GLY A 99 -21.00 -7.67 16.15
CA GLY A 99 -20.13 -7.26 15.06
C GLY A 99 -20.74 -6.21 14.14
N ILE A 100 -22.02 -6.38 13.77
CA ILE A 100 -22.74 -5.43 12.90
C ILE A 100 -22.94 -4.09 13.62
N MET A 101 -23.26 -4.11 14.92
CA MET A 101 -23.65 -2.91 15.66
C MET A 101 -22.50 -2.20 16.39
N GLN A 102 -21.30 -2.78 16.44
CA GLN A 102 -20.17 -2.19 17.16
C GLN A 102 -19.78 -0.80 16.61
N VAL A 103 -19.72 -0.65 15.29
CA VAL A 103 -19.40 0.62 14.62
C VAL A 103 -20.58 1.61 14.73
N PRO A 104 -21.83 1.24 14.36
CA PRO A 104 -23.00 2.08 14.61
C PRO A 104 -23.12 2.55 16.06
N GLY A 105 -22.81 1.70 17.04
CA GLY A 105 -22.83 2.04 18.45
C GLY A 105 -21.84 3.11 18.85
N GLY A 106 -20.62 3.06 18.31
CA GLY A 106 -19.64 4.14 18.47
C GLY A 106 -20.13 5.47 17.87
N VAL A 107 -20.76 5.43 16.70
CA VAL A 107 -21.34 6.61 16.03
C VAL A 107 -22.50 7.18 16.85
N LEU A 108 -23.39 6.34 17.37
CA LEU A 108 -24.50 6.75 18.25
C LEU A 108 -23.98 7.38 19.55
N ALA A 109 -22.97 6.82 20.18
CA ALA A 109 -22.34 7.40 21.37
C ALA A 109 -21.72 8.78 21.12
N ALA A 110 -21.16 9.00 19.93
CA ALA A 110 -20.64 10.30 19.56
C ALA A 110 -21.74 11.32 19.21
N LYS A 111 -22.87 10.86 18.65
CA LYS A 111 -24.02 11.72 18.28
C LYS A 111 -24.95 12.05 19.44
N TRP A 112 -25.28 11.06 20.28
CA TRP A 112 -26.30 11.17 21.34
C TRP A 112 -25.69 11.28 22.74
N GLY A 113 -24.38 11.09 22.85
CA GLY A 113 -23.67 11.05 24.12
C GLY A 113 -23.53 9.62 24.65
N PRO A 114 -22.38 9.30 25.28
CA PRO A 114 -22.09 7.94 25.71
C PRO A 114 -23.03 7.42 26.80
N LYS A 115 -23.55 8.25 27.72
CA LYS A 115 -24.51 7.79 28.73
C LYS A 115 -25.81 7.31 28.09
N ARG A 116 -26.35 8.09 27.14
CA ARG A 116 -27.60 7.72 26.46
C ARG A 116 -27.45 6.43 25.67
N THR A 117 -26.33 6.26 24.98
CA THR A 117 -26.05 5.05 24.19
C THR A 117 -25.88 3.81 25.08
N VAL A 118 -25.18 3.90 26.21
CA VAL A 118 -25.08 2.81 27.19
C VAL A 118 -26.46 2.43 27.74
N SER A 119 -27.25 3.43 28.13
CA SER A 119 -28.58 3.21 28.71
C SER A 119 -29.52 2.51 27.70
N LEU A 120 -29.49 2.94 26.44
CA LEU A 120 -30.23 2.30 25.35
C LEU A 120 -29.76 0.86 25.12
N GLY A 121 -28.45 0.63 25.08
CA GLY A 121 -27.88 -0.70 24.91
C GLY A 121 -28.29 -1.69 25.99
N ILE A 122 -28.25 -1.26 27.26
CA ILE A 122 -28.69 -2.06 28.40
C ILE A 122 -30.19 -2.34 28.32
N LEU A 123 -31.02 -1.35 27.97
CA LEU A 123 -32.46 -1.54 27.85
C LEU A 123 -32.79 -2.57 26.76
N VAL A 124 -32.24 -2.41 25.56
CA VAL A 124 -32.49 -3.30 24.41
C VAL A 124 -32.04 -4.72 24.73
N SER A 125 -30.83 -4.90 25.27
CA SER A 125 -30.33 -6.23 25.60
C SER A 125 -31.12 -6.88 26.73
N SER A 126 -31.51 -6.13 27.77
CA SER A 126 -32.28 -6.66 28.90
C SER A 126 -33.67 -7.13 28.49
N LEU A 127 -34.38 -6.34 27.66
CA LEU A 127 -35.70 -6.74 27.14
C LEU A 127 -35.60 -7.97 26.23
N ALA A 128 -34.56 -8.06 25.40
CA ALA A 128 -34.35 -9.22 24.55
C ALA A 128 -33.97 -10.48 25.36
N VAL A 129 -33.22 -10.33 26.46
CA VAL A 129 -32.96 -11.42 27.42
C VAL A 129 -34.27 -11.90 28.07
N LEU A 130 -35.15 -10.99 28.50
CA LEU A 130 -36.47 -11.36 29.02
C LEU A 130 -37.29 -12.09 27.96
N GLY A 131 -37.30 -11.62 26.72
CA GLY A 131 -37.95 -12.32 25.60
C GLY A 131 -37.39 -13.74 25.38
N THR A 132 -36.09 -13.94 25.61
CA THR A 132 -35.46 -15.26 25.48
C THR A 132 -36.04 -16.26 26.47
N SER A 133 -36.41 -15.82 27.67
CA SER A 133 -36.97 -16.70 28.72
C SER A 133 -38.31 -17.35 28.36
N ILE A 134 -39.09 -16.72 27.48
CA ILE A 134 -40.40 -17.23 27.04
C ILE A 134 -40.36 -17.83 25.63
N SER A 135 -39.18 -17.97 25.04
CA SER A 135 -39.02 -18.51 23.69
C SER A 135 -39.32 -20.01 23.64
N ALA A 136 -40.02 -20.42 22.58
CA ALA A 136 -40.45 -21.80 22.36
C ALA A 136 -39.58 -22.56 21.34
N SER A 137 -38.69 -21.87 20.63
CA SER A 137 -37.80 -22.49 19.64
C SER A 137 -36.40 -21.89 19.63
N ILE A 138 -35.43 -22.68 19.17
CA ILE A 138 -34.04 -22.24 19.04
C ILE A 138 -33.88 -21.05 18.09
N LEU A 139 -34.75 -20.94 17.07
CA LEU A 139 -34.75 -19.83 16.12
C LEU A 139 -35.17 -18.52 16.79
N GLN A 140 -36.22 -18.56 17.64
CA GLN A 140 -36.63 -17.39 18.42
C GLN A 140 -35.52 -16.93 19.36
N VAL A 141 -34.88 -17.88 20.04
CA VAL A 141 -33.71 -17.62 20.89
C VAL A 141 -32.56 -17.04 20.07
N ALA A 142 -32.30 -17.53 18.86
CA ALA A 142 -31.25 -17.02 17.97
C ALA A 142 -31.49 -15.56 17.56
N ILE A 143 -32.73 -15.23 17.15
CA ILE A 143 -33.13 -13.86 16.81
C ILE A 143 -32.97 -12.92 18.01
N LEU A 144 -33.46 -13.35 19.18
CA LEU A 144 -33.32 -12.56 20.40
C LEU A 144 -31.86 -12.44 20.82
N ARG A 145 -31.03 -13.47 20.63
CA ARG A 145 -29.58 -13.40 20.86
C ARG A 145 -28.89 -12.40 19.94
N PHE A 146 -29.32 -12.30 18.69
CA PHE A 146 -28.86 -11.23 17.79
C PHE A 146 -29.19 -9.83 18.37
N ILE A 147 -30.41 -9.63 18.87
CA ILE A 147 -30.84 -8.36 19.49
C ILE A 147 -30.05 -8.08 20.78
N VAL A 148 -29.81 -9.11 21.61
CA VAL A 148 -28.95 -9.00 22.79
C VAL A 148 -27.55 -8.56 22.38
N GLY A 149 -26.95 -9.17 21.35
CA GLY A 149 -25.65 -8.78 20.81
C GLY A 149 -25.62 -7.35 20.30
N ALA A 150 -26.64 -6.94 19.54
CA ALA A 150 -26.81 -5.58 19.05
C ALA A 150 -26.89 -4.56 20.19
N GLY A 151 -27.65 -4.85 21.25
CA GLY A 151 -27.72 -4.01 22.45
C GLY A 151 -26.39 -3.93 23.20
N MET A 152 -25.69 -5.05 23.37
CA MET A 152 -24.39 -5.10 24.04
C MET A 152 -23.30 -4.30 23.30
N ALA A 153 -23.34 -4.25 21.98
CA ALA A 153 -22.43 -3.45 21.16
C ALA A 153 -22.45 -1.96 21.52
N LEU A 154 -23.62 -1.45 21.98
CA LEU A 154 -23.83 -0.06 22.40
C LEU A 154 -23.26 0.24 23.79
N VAL A 155 -22.87 -0.78 24.56
CA VAL A 155 -22.48 -0.62 25.97
C VAL A 155 -20.97 -0.50 26.15
N PHE A 156 -20.18 -1.39 25.53
CA PHE A 156 -18.75 -1.52 25.86
C PHE A 156 -17.93 -0.28 25.52
N ALA A 157 -17.88 0.12 24.24
CA ALA A 157 -17.03 1.25 23.81
C ALA A 157 -17.40 2.57 24.52
N PRO A 158 -18.69 2.94 24.67
CA PRO A 158 -19.04 4.18 25.35
C PRO A 158 -18.81 4.10 26.87
N SER A 159 -18.90 2.92 27.49
CA SER A 159 -18.51 2.72 28.90
C SER A 159 -17.02 2.94 29.12
N VAL A 160 -16.15 2.55 28.18
CA VAL A 160 -14.72 2.87 28.23
C VAL A 160 -14.49 4.37 28.17
N VAL A 161 -15.24 5.09 27.31
CA VAL A 161 -15.18 6.57 27.24
C VAL A 161 -15.61 7.20 28.56
N LEU A 162 -16.69 6.72 29.18
CA LEU A 162 -17.15 7.24 30.47
C LEU A 162 -16.14 6.94 31.60
N MET A 163 -15.61 5.72 31.66
CA MET A 163 -14.66 5.30 32.68
C MET A 163 -13.35 6.09 32.62
N THR A 164 -12.84 6.36 31.42
CA THR A 164 -11.63 7.18 31.22
C THR A 164 -11.84 8.64 31.63
N ARG A 165 -13.05 9.20 31.47
CA ARG A 165 -13.42 10.54 31.95
C ARG A 165 -13.39 10.61 33.49
N PHE A 166 -13.89 9.59 34.19
CA PHE A 166 -13.97 9.61 35.66
C PHE A 166 -12.65 9.23 36.36
N LEU A 167 -11.75 8.52 35.68
CA LEU A 167 -10.45 8.08 36.25
C LEU A 167 -9.25 8.98 35.89
N GLY A 168 -9.49 10.20 35.39
CA GLY A 168 -8.44 11.22 35.22
C GLY A 168 -7.38 10.89 34.16
N GLY A 169 -7.76 10.25 33.05
CA GLY A 169 -6.87 10.06 31.89
C GLY A 169 -5.95 8.83 31.92
N LYS A 170 -6.06 7.95 32.94
CA LYS A 170 -5.33 6.66 33.01
C LYS A 170 -6.04 5.58 32.17
N SER A 171 -5.82 5.58 30.86
CA SER A 171 -6.54 4.71 29.91
C SER A 171 -6.31 3.21 30.14
N GLY A 172 -5.11 2.75 30.49
CA GLY A 172 -4.83 1.33 30.74
C GLY A 172 -5.52 0.80 32.00
N THR A 173 -5.39 1.53 33.11
CA THR A 173 -6.03 1.16 34.39
C THR A 173 -7.56 1.14 34.30
N GLY A 174 -8.17 2.10 33.59
CA GLY A 174 -9.64 2.14 33.42
C GLY A 174 -10.19 1.01 32.56
N VAL A 175 -9.50 0.65 31.47
CA VAL A 175 -9.83 -0.54 30.66
C VAL A 175 -9.64 -1.82 31.48
N GLY A 176 -8.57 -1.91 32.27
CA GLY A 176 -8.31 -3.04 33.17
C GLY A 176 -9.45 -3.26 34.16
N LEU A 177 -9.98 -2.19 34.78
CA LEU A 177 -11.11 -2.28 35.71
C LEU A 177 -12.41 -2.76 35.05
N ILE A 178 -12.70 -2.30 33.83
CA ILE A 178 -13.87 -2.76 33.05
C ILE A 178 -13.74 -4.24 32.66
N ASN A 179 -12.52 -4.68 32.32
CA ASN A 179 -12.27 -6.09 32.00
C ASN A 179 -12.37 -6.96 33.26
N SER A 180 -11.78 -6.56 34.39
CA SER A 180 -11.95 -7.29 35.65
C SER A 180 -13.43 -7.38 36.08
N ALA A 181 -14.22 -6.31 35.88
CA ALA A 181 -15.66 -6.36 36.12
C ALA A 181 -16.38 -7.33 35.18
N PHE A 182 -15.95 -7.43 33.92
CA PHE A 182 -16.45 -8.45 32.99
C PHE A 182 -16.10 -9.85 33.48
N ASP A 183 -14.88 -10.06 33.94
CA ASP A 183 -14.39 -11.35 34.41
C ASP A 183 -15.11 -11.81 35.70
N ILE A 184 -15.41 -10.88 36.61
CA ILE A 184 -16.26 -11.15 37.79
C ILE A 184 -17.66 -11.59 37.34
N GLY A 185 -18.27 -10.87 36.41
CA GLY A 185 -19.58 -11.28 35.88
C GLY A 185 -19.52 -12.60 35.10
N GLY A 186 -18.40 -12.88 34.42
CA GLY A 186 -18.15 -14.16 33.76
C GLY A 186 -18.03 -15.32 34.74
N LEU A 187 -17.45 -15.13 35.92
CA LEU A 187 -17.43 -16.14 36.98
C LEU A 187 -18.86 -16.52 37.38
N PHE A 188 -19.74 -15.52 37.57
CA PHE A 188 -21.15 -15.78 37.82
C PHE A 188 -21.87 -16.36 36.60
N GLY A 189 -21.55 -15.93 35.38
CA GLY A 189 -22.19 -16.41 34.15
C GLY A 189 -21.82 -17.85 33.78
N LEU A 190 -20.58 -18.27 34.02
CA LEU A 190 -20.07 -19.60 33.65
C LEU A 190 -20.28 -20.63 34.75
N PHE A 191 -20.00 -20.26 36.01
CA PHE A 191 -20.12 -21.17 37.15
C PHE A 191 -21.40 -20.94 37.95
N GLY A 192 -21.71 -19.70 38.33
CA GLY A 192 -22.89 -19.41 39.13
C GLY A 192 -24.22 -19.73 38.42
N TRP A 193 -24.28 -19.43 37.12
CA TRP A 193 -25.52 -19.49 36.34
C TRP A 193 -25.95 -20.93 36.04
N ILE A 194 -24.99 -21.83 35.82
CA ILE A 194 -25.29 -23.24 35.63
C ILE A 194 -25.84 -23.87 36.92
N LEU A 195 -25.27 -23.56 38.09
CA LEU A 195 -25.78 -24.02 39.38
C LEU A 195 -27.17 -23.45 39.71
N LEU A 196 -27.42 -22.19 39.36
CA LEU A 196 -28.74 -21.60 39.56
C LEU A 196 -29.78 -22.21 38.61
N ALA A 197 -29.38 -22.48 37.36
CA ALA A 197 -30.26 -23.05 36.35
C ALA A 197 -30.63 -24.51 36.60
N THR A 198 -29.76 -25.30 37.25
CA THR A 198 -30.09 -26.69 37.63
C THR A 198 -31.17 -26.75 38.72
N VAL A 199 -31.28 -25.73 39.58
CA VAL A 199 -32.28 -25.68 40.65
C VAL A 199 -33.57 -24.97 40.20
N THR A 200 -33.44 -23.86 39.46
CA THR A 200 -34.58 -22.97 39.15
C THR A 200 -35.08 -23.06 37.71
N GLY A 201 -34.38 -23.80 36.85
CA GLY A 201 -34.61 -23.87 35.41
C GLY A 201 -33.97 -22.70 34.65
N TRP A 202 -33.56 -22.97 33.40
CA TRP A 202 -32.84 -21.99 32.57
C TRP A 202 -33.69 -20.74 32.22
N ARG A 203 -35.02 -20.88 32.13
CA ARG A 203 -35.92 -19.74 31.86
C ARG A 203 -35.91 -18.73 33.01
N SER A 204 -36.02 -19.20 34.25
CA SER A 204 -36.03 -18.38 35.46
C SER A 204 -34.73 -17.58 35.60
N THR A 205 -33.58 -18.18 35.24
CA THR A 205 -32.30 -17.48 35.30
C THR A 205 -32.17 -16.38 34.24
N LEU A 206 -32.83 -16.51 33.08
CA LEU A 206 -32.88 -15.42 32.08
C LEU A 206 -33.84 -14.29 32.50
N VAL A 207 -34.95 -14.61 33.16
CA VAL A 207 -35.81 -13.58 33.77
C VAL A 207 -34.99 -12.76 34.77
N LEU A 208 -34.23 -13.43 35.64
CA LEU A 208 -33.35 -12.79 36.61
C LEU A 208 -32.29 -11.91 35.93
N SER A 209 -31.59 -12.41 34.90
CA SER A 209 -30.52 -11.63 34.26
C SER A 209 -31.05 -10.44 33.46
N GLY A 210 -32.23 -10.55 32.85
CA GLY A 210 -32.92 -9.43 32.21
C GLY A 210 -33.36 -8.37 33.23
N GLY A 211 -33.92 -8.80 34.37
CA GLY A 211 -34.29 -7.90 35.48
C GLY A 211 -33.10 -7.16 36.08
N LEU A 212 -31.99 -7.86 36.35
CA LEU A 212 -30.73 -7.26 36.81
C LEU A 212 -30.17 -6.26 35.78
N GLY A 213 -30.35 -6.55 34.49
CA GLY A 213 -29.98 -5.64 33.40
C GLY A 213 -30.76 -4.33 33.46
N LEU A 214 -32.08 -4.39 33.59
CA LEU A 214 -32.92 -3.20 33.75
C LEU A 214 -32.54 -2.41 35.02
N LEU A 215 -32.31 -3.09 36.13
CA LEU A 215 -31.89 -2.46 37.40
C LEU A 215 -30.56 -1.71 37.25
N THR A 216 -29.55 -2.35 36.63
CA THR A 216 -28.26 -1.68 36.38
C THR A 216 -28.36 -0.56 35.36
N GLY A 217 -29.27 -0.65 34.38
CA GLY A 217 -29.63 0.44 33.48
C GLY A 217 -30.19 1.66 34.23
N LEU A 218 -31.09 1.44 35.19
CA LEU A 218 -31.60 2.49 36.08
C LEU A 218 -30.50 3.11 36.93
N LEU A 219 -29.57 2.30 37.46
CA LEU A 219 -28.41 2.80 38.20
C LEU A 219 -27.51 3.67 37.32
N VAL A 220 -27.27 3.29 36.06
CA VAL A 220 -26.52 4.12 35.10
C VAL A 220 -27.26 5.44 34.83
N ILE A 221 -28.58 5.40 34.65
CA ILE A 221 -29.40 6.60 34.42
C ILE A 221 -29.35 7.53 35.64
N ALA A 222 -29.41 6.99 36.86
CA ALA A 222 -29.45 7.76 38.10
C ALA A 222 -28.07 8.31 38.52
N LEU A 223 -27.02 7.52 38.39
CA LEU A 223 -25.71 7.80 39.00
C LEU A 223 -24.67 8.36 38.03
N VAL A 224 -24.82 8.15 36.72
CA VAL A 224 -23.91 8.75 35.73
C VAL A 224 -24.41 10.16 35.36
N PRO A 225 -23.57 11.21 35.42
CA PRO A 225 -23.96 12.57 35.04
C PRO A 225 -24.49 12.69 33.61
N LYS A 226 -25.33 13.68 33.34
CA LYS A 226 -25.83 13.97 31.98
C LYS A 226 -24.65 14.29 31.04
N ASP A 227 -24.76 13.82 29.78
CA ASP A 227 -23.84 14.22 28.73
C ASP A 227 -23.98 15.74 28.48
N GLY A 228 -22.86 16.47 28.34
CA GLY A 228 -22.86 17.91 28.08
C GLY A 228 -23.43 18.29 26.70
N GLU A 229 -23.80 19.56 26.50
CA GLU A 229 -24.41 20.03 25.25
C GLU A 229 -23.49 19.87 24.02
N ASN A 230 -24.08 19.30 22.97
CA ASN A 230 -23.60 18.97 21.64
C ASN A 230 -22.20 19.48 21.24
N VAL A 231 -21.22 18.59 21.27
CA VAL A 231 -20.08 18.67 20.35
C VAL A 231 -20.64 18.46 18.93
N GLN A 232 -20.36 19.38 17.99
CA GLN A 232 -20.75 19.19 16.59
C GLN A 232 -20.10 17.91 16.03
N PHE A 233 -20.83 16.81 16.09
CA PHE A 233 -20.38 15.52 15.58
C PHE A 233 -20.48 15.53 14.05
N ARG A 234 -19.34 15.69 13.39
CA ARG A 234 -19.19 15.48 11.95
C ARG A 234 -18.67 14.08 11.71
N PHE A 235 -19.58 13.15 11.42
CA PHE A 235 -19.23 11.82 10.93
C PHE A 235 -19.02 11.87 9.43
N SER A 236 -17.82 11.55 8.96
CA SER A 236 -17.55 11.29 7.55
C SER A 236 -17.34 9.80 7.34
N THR A 237 -18.04 9.20 6.39
CA THR A 237 -17.82 7.81 5.96
C THR A 237 -16.37 7.55 5.57
N GLY A 238 -15.67 8.57 5.04
CA GLY A 238 -14.24 8.51 4.74
C GLY A 238 -13.34 8.39 5.98
N GLN A 239 -13.73 8.98 7.12
CA GLN A 239 -12.98 8.81 8.38
C GLN A 239 -13.11 7.40 8.94
N LEU A 240 -14.31 6.79 8.82
CA LEU A 240 -14.51 5.40 9.20
C LEU A 240 -13.67 4.46 8.32
N GLY A 241 -13.63 4.73 7.00
CA GLY A 241 -12.75 4.00 6.07
C GLY A 241 -11.29 4.05 6.50
N ASN A 242 -10.77 5.24 6.83
CA ASN A 242 -9.39 5.43 7.29
C ASN A 242 -9.08 4.73 8.61
N ILE A 243 -10.03 4.68 9.55
CA ILE A 243 -9.87 3.97 10.83
C ILE A 243 -9.85 2.45 10.60
N LEU A 244 -10.74 1.94 9.76
CA LEU A 244 -10.80 0.51 9.44
C LEU A 244 -9.62 0.06 8.59
N SER A 245 -9.03 0.95 7.78
CA SER A 245 -7.84 0.68 6.95
C SER A 245 -6.51 0.95 7.66
N ASP A 246 -6.51 1.41 8.91
CA ASP A 246 -5.27 1.69 9.64
C ASP A 246 -4.51 0.40 9.92
N ARG A 247 -3.31 0.27 9.35
CA ARG A 247 -2.48 -0.94 9.45
C ARG A 247 -2.16 -1.32 10.90
N ASN A 248 -1.98 -0.36 11.81
CA ASN A 248 -1.72 -0.67 13.20
C ASN A 248 -2.97 -1.17 13.91
N LEU A 249 -4.16 -0.63 13.60
CA LEU A 249 -5.43 -1.11 14.11
C LEU A 249 -5.80 -2.47 13.50
N ILE A 250 -5.49 -2.73 12.23
CA ILE A 250 -5.64 -4.04 11.60
C ILE A 250 -4.73 -5.07 12.28
N VAL A 251 -3.46 -4.76 12.51
CA VAL A 251 -2.53 -5.68 13.20
C VAL A 251 -2.95 -5.92 14.66
N LEU A 252 -3.41 -4.90 15.37
CA LEU A 252 -4.01 -5.06 16.70
C LEU A 252 -5.29 -5.89 16.64
N GLY A 253 -6.12 -5.69 15.61
CA GLY A 253 -7.35 -6.44 15.35
C GLY A 253 -7.09 -7.91 15.07
N LEU A 254 -6.11 -8.25 14.22
CA LEU A 254 -5.71 -9.63 13.92
C LEU A 254 -5.09 -10.32 15.15
N GLY A 255 -4.26 -9.62 15.93
CA GLY A 255 -3.75 -10.14 17.20
C GLY A 255 -4.86 -10.35 18.24
N SER A 256 -5.86 -9.47 18.24
CA SER A 256 -7.04 -9.61 19.10
C SER A 256 -7.99 -10.71 18.61
N LEU A 257 -8.06 -10.99 17.31
CA LEU A 257 -8.91 -12.03 16.74
C LEU A 257 -8.50 -13.42 17.26
N GLY A 258 -7.21 -13.76 17.18
CA GLY A 258 -6.73 -15.07 17.65
C GLY A 258 -6.93 -15.30 19.15
N SER A 259 -6.61 -14.28 19.97
CA SER A 259 -6.80 -14.35 21.43
C SER A 259 -8.27 -14.40 21.83
N ASN A 260 -9.15 -13.63 21.18
CA ASN A 260 -10.58 -13.67 21.44
C ASN A 260 -11.22 -14.97 20.94
N LEU A 261 -10.85 -15.47 19.75
CA LEU A 261 -11.42 -16.70 19.21
C LEU A 261 -11.21 -17.87 20.18
N GLY A 262 -9.99 -18.05 20.69
CA GLY A 262 -9.74 -19.07 21.69
C GLY A 262 -10.55 -18.86 22.97
N SER A 263 -10.75 -17.61 23.39
CA SER A 263 -11.45 -17.29 24.62
C SER A 263 -12.93 -17.61 24.50
N VAL A 264 -13.52 -17.29 23.34
CA VAL A 264 -14.90 -17.64 23.00
C VAL A 264 -15.08 -19.15 22.95
N LEU A 265 -14.15 -19.89 22.32
CA LEU A 265 -14.22 -21.35 22.26
C LEU A 265 -14.23 -21.97 23.65
N ILE A 266 -13.28 -21.59 24.52
CA ILE A 266 -13.23 -22.11 25.89
C ILE A 266 -14.46 -21.65 26.68
N SER A 267 -14.76 -20.36 26.72
CA SER A 267 -15.85 -19.85 27.56
C SER A 267 -17.25 -20.28 27.10
N SER A 268 -17.48 -20.48 25.80
CA SER A 268 -18.82 -20.80 25.27
C SER A 268 -19.06 -22.31 25.15
N PHE A 269 -18.02 -23.11 24.93
CA PHE A 269 -18.18 -24.55 24.64
C PHE A 269 -17.60 -25.47 25.71
N MET A 270 -16.72 -25.00 26.62
CA MET A 270 -16.08 -25.88 27.62
C MET A 270 -17.07 -26.55 28.56
N ALA A 271 -18.03 -25.80 29.11
CA ALA A 271 -19.02 -26.36 30.02
C ALA A 271 -19.86 -27.46 29.33
N TYR A 272 -20.35 -27.16 28.12
CA TYR A 272 -21.08 -28.11 27.31
C TYR A 272 -20.23 -29.34 26.95
N TYR A 273 -18.97 -29.15 26.54
CA TYR A 273 -18.04 -30.22 26.21
C TYR A 273 -17.80 -31.17 27.39
N LEU A 274 -17.56 -30.64 28.59
CA LEU A 274 -17.33 -31.43 29.78
C LEU A 274 -18.57 -32.27 30.15
N GLN A 275 -19.76 -31.68 30.06
CA GLN A 275 -21.00 -32.40 30.37
C GLN A 275 -21.41 -33.39 29.29
N ALA A 276 -21.31 -33.01 28.01
CA ALA A 276 -21.81 -33.81 26.89
C ALA A 276 -20.82 -34.87 26.42
N SER A 277 -19.51 -34.61 26.49
CA SER A 277 -18.49 -35.51 25.95
C SER A 277 -17.68 -36.23 27.01
N LEU A 278 -17.44 -35.61 28.18
CA LEU A 278 -16.69 -36.20 29.29
C LEU A 278 -17.60 -36.65 30.45
N ALA A 279 -18.93 -36.52 30.30
CA ALA A 279 -19.94 -36.90 31.28
C ALA A 279 -19.72 -36.31 32.69
N GLU A 280 -19.09 -35.13 32.76
CA GLU A 280 -18.81 -34.45 34.01
C GLU A 280 -20.05 -33.76 34.60
N THR A 281 -20.05 -33.56 35.93
CA THR A 281 -21.14 -32.86 36.61
C THR A 281 -21.20 -31.38 36.21
N ALA A 282 -22.39 -30.78 36.28
CA ALA A 282 -22.58 -29.34 36.02
C ALA A 282 -21.66 -28.46 36.91
N ALA A 283 -21.41 -28.90 38.15
CA ALA A 283 -20.50 -28.20 39.06
C ALA A 283 -19.05 -28.21 38.55
N ILE A 284 -18.53 -29.38 38.17
CA ILE A 284 -17.16 -29.52 37.64
C ILE A 284 -17.02 -28.75 36.32
N ALA A 285 -17.99 -28.90 35.41
CA ALA A 285 -18.01 -28.22 34.12
C ALA A 285 -18.00 -26.69 34.27
N GLY A 286 -18.83 -26.16 35.18
CA GLY A 286 -18.87 -24.74 35.50
C GLY A 286 -17.56 -24.22 36.10
N ILE A 287 -16.95 -24.97 37.02
CA ILE A 287 -15.65 -24.62 37.64
C ILE A 287 -14.56 -24.51 36.58
N VAL A 288 -14.41 -25.54 35.73
CA VAL A 288 -13.38 -25.57 34.69
C VAL A 288 -13.61 -24.47 33.66
N ALA A 289 -14.84 -24.29 33.19
CA ALA A 289 -15.16 -23.21 32.26
C ALA A 289 -14.84 -21.82 32.86
N ALA A 290 -15.12 -21.61 34.16
CA ALA A 290 -14.84 -20.34 34.83
C ALA A 290 -13.34 -20.04 35.03
N MET A 291 -12.45 -21.03 34.96
CA MET A 291 -11.00 -20.79 35.09
C MET A 291 -10.46 -19.80 34.04
N ILE A 292 -11.11 -19.73 32.86
CA ILE A 292 -10.77 -18.78 31.79
C ILE A 292 -10.94 -17.32 32.21
N VAL A 293 -11.80 -17.03 33.21
CA VAL A 293 -12.09 -15.66 33.70
C VAL A 293 -11.54 -15.38 35.10
N VAL A 294 -11.25 -16.39 35.92
CA VAL A 294 -10.76 -16.16 37.30
C VAL A 294 -9.43 -15.39 37.34
N LEU A 295 -8.44 -15.81 36.55
CA LEU A 295 -7.13 -15.15 36.53
C LEU A 295 -7.17 -13.75 35.87
N PRO A 296 -7.91 -13.54 34.75
CA PRO A 296 -8.18 -12.21 34.20
C PRO A 296 -8.65 -11.15 35.18
N ILE A 297 -9.41 -11.51 36.23
CA ILE A 297 -9.83 -10.56 37.28
C ILE A 297 -8.61 -9.76 37.79
N TYR A 298 -7.47 -10.41 37.96
CA TYR A 298 -6.23 -9.79 38.44
C TYR A 298 -5.28 -9.42 37.29
N THR A 299 -5.13 -10.28 36.29
CA THR A 299 -4.16 -10.08 35.21
C THR A 299 -4.57 -8.96 34.25
N SER A 300 -5.86 -8.67 34.10
CA SER A 300 -6.36 -7.50 33.36
C SER A 300 -5.92 -6.19 34.02
N LEU A 301 -6.09 -6.05 35.34
CA LEU A 301 -5.61 -4.88 36.10
C LEU A 301 -4.10 -4.74 36.05
N TRP A 302 -3.36 -5.85 36.21
CA TRP A 302 -1.91 -5.84 36.12
C TRP A 302 -1.42 -5.50 34.72
N GLY A 303 -2.02 -6.07 33.68
CA GLY A 303 -1.74 -5.78 32.28
C GLY A 303 -1.98 -4.31 31.92
N GLY A 304 -3.05 -3.71 32.45
CA GLY A 304 -3.33 -2.27 32.32
C GLY A 304 -2.24 -1.40 32.96
N LYS A 305 -1.82 -1.72 34.20
CA LYS A 305 -0.70 -1.02 34.88
C LYS A 305 0.63 -1.20 34.15
N LEU A 306 0.91 -2.41 33.66
CA LEU A 306 2.13 -2.72 32.91
C LEU A 306 2.16 -1.96 31.58
N TYR A 307 1.02 -1.87 30.88
CA TYR A 307 0.89 -1.06 29.67
C TYR A 307 1.15 0.41 29.94
N ASP A 308 0.52 0.97 30.99
CA ASP A 308 0.68 2.36 31.38
C ASP A 308 2.17 2.68 31.68
N ARG A 309 2.93 1.73 32.23
CA ARG A 309 4.37 1.84 32.53
C ARG A 309 5.28 1.64 31.30
N THR A 310 4.96 0.72 30.40
CA THR A 310 5.91 0.28 29.34
C THR A 310 5.61 0.85 27.96
N ARG A 311 4.35 1.17 27.63
CA ARG A 311 3.89 1.68 26.32
C ARG A 311 4.35 0.87 25.10
N LYS A 312 4.67 -0.43 25.26
CA LYS A 312 5.16 -1.34 24.20
C LYS A 312 4.16 -2.46 23.89
N PRO A 313 3.03 -2.19 23.21
CA PRO A 313 1.94 -3.16 23.05
C PRO A 313 2.30 -4.37 22.17
N ARG A 314 3.22 -4.24 21.19
CA ARG A 314 3.51 -5.32 20.23
C ARG A 314 4.09 -6.58 20.87
N ARG A 315 5.05 -6.44 21.81
CA ARG A 315 5.70 -7.61 22.44
C ARG A 315 4.73 -8.38 23.36
N LEU A 316 3.87 -7.66 24.06
CA LEU A 316 2.92 -8.26 25.00
C LEU A 316 1.79 -9.01 24.28
N LEU A 317 1.38 -8.54 23.10
CA LEU A 317 0.35 -9.21 22.29
C LEU A 317 0.84 -10.50 21.63
N VAL A 318 2.10 -10.55 21.18
CA VAL A 318 2.69 -11.78 20.64
C VAL A 318 2.77 -12.86 21.72
N LEU A 319 3.23 -12.50 22.92
CA LEU A 319 3.29 -13.43 24.06
C LEU A 319 1.90 -13.97 24.44
N SER A 320 0.89 -13.11 24.44
CA SER A 320 -0.47 -13.52 24.77
C SER A 320 -1.10 -14.39 23.67
N GLY A 321 -0.81 -14.11 22.40
CA GLY A 321 -1.24 -14.96 21.28
C GLY A 321 -0.64 -16.36 21.37
N LEU A 322 0.67 -16.47 21.63
CA LEU A 322 1.33 -17.76 21.82
C LEU A 322 0.75 -18.52 23.03
N GLY A 323 0.52 -17.83 24.14
CA GLY A 323 -0.12 -18.42 25.32
C GLY A 323 -1.52 -18.97 25.02
N MET A 324 -2.30 -18.26 24.20
CA MET A 324 -3.65 -18.72 23.83
C MET A 324 -3.64 -19.93 22.91
N THR A 325 -2.68 -19.99 21.97
CA THR A 325 -2.49 -21.17 21.13
C THR A 325 -2.11 -22.39 21.97
N SER A 326 -1.18 -22.24 22.93
CA SER A 326 -0.82 -23.31 23.85
C SER A 326 -2.01 -23.76 24.71
N ALA A 327 -2.83 -22.82 25.19
CA ALA A 327 -4.04 -23.12 25.95
C ALA A 327 -5.04 -23.99 25.18
N LEU A 328 -5.28 -23.69 23.90
CA LEU A 328 -6.17 -24.46 23.04
C LEU A 328 -5.61 -25.86 22.72
N LEU A 329 -4.30 -25.97 22.46
CA LEU A 329 -3.66 -27.27 22.23
C LEU A 329 -3.77 -28.18 23.46
N VAL A 330 -3.60 -27.63 24.65
CA VAL A 330 -3.77 -28.38 25.90
C VAL A 330 -5.25 -28.74 26.10
N ALA A 331 -6.18 -27.80 25.89
CA ALA A 331 -7.62 -28.03 26.05
C ALA A 331 -8.20 -29.05 25.06
N ALA A 332 -7.53 -29.31 23.93
CA ALA A 332 -7.97 -30.26 22.92
C ALA A 332 -7.79 -31.73 23.33
N ALA A 333 -6.93 -32.01 24.32
CA ALA A 333 -6.79 -33.37 24.83
C ALA A 333 -8.05 -33.77 25.62
N PRO A 334 -8.60 -34.99 25.41
CA PRO A 334 -9.91 -35.37 25.91
C PRO A 334 -9.88 -35.81 27.38
N THR A 335 -9.34 -34.97 28.26
CA THR A 335 -9.27 -35.24 29.70
C THR A 335 -9.65 -34.00 30.50
N LEU A 336 -10.26 -34.22 31.67
CA LEU A 336 -10.62 -33.15 32.60
C LEU A 336 -9.40 -32.29 32.99
N THR A 337 -8.25 -32.93 33.22
CA THR A 337 -7.01 -32.25 33.61
C THR A 337 -6.48 -31.33 32.50
N ALA A 338 -6.57 -31.77 31.25
CA ALA A 338 -6.13 -30.97 30.11
C ALA A 338 -7.11 -29.83 29.81
N ALA A 339 -8.43 -30.08 29.92
CA ALA A 339 -9.45 -29.03 29.85
C ALA A 339 -9.22 -27.93 30.92
N ALA A 340 -8.97 -28.33 32.17
CA ALA A 340 -8.65 -27.41 33.27
C ALA A 340 -7.35 -26.64 33.04
N ALA A 341 -6.27 -27.33 32.66
CA ALA A 341 -4.99 -26.70 32.37
C ALA A 341 -5.09 -25.70 31.20
N GLY A 342 -5.81 -26.06 30.13
CA GLY A 342 -6.08 -25.18 29.00
C GLY A 342 -6.88 -23.94 29.39
N ALA A 343 -7.92 -24.09 30.22
CA ALA A 343 -8.70 -22.95 30.71
C ALA A 343 -7.85 -21.98 31.58
N VAL A 344 -6.99 -22.52 32.45
CA VAL A 344 -6.05 -21.72 33.26
C VAL A 344 -5.05 -20.96 32.39
N LEU A 345 -4.40 -21.65 31.45
CA LEU A 345 -3.43 -21.05 30.53
C LEU A 345 -4.09 -19.96 29.66
N GLY A 346 -5.30 -20.22 29.18
CA GLY A 346 -6.08 -19.25 28.42
C GLY A 346 -6.39 -18.00 29.24
N GLY A 347 -6.72 -18.17 30.53
CA GLY A 347 -7.04 -17.06 31.42
C GLY A 347 -5.82 -16.16 31.67
N ILE A 348 -4.64 -16.75 31.86
CA ILE A 348 -3.38 -15.99 31.99
C ILE A 348 -3.12 -15.15 30.73
N ALA A 349 -3.37 -15.70 29.55
CA ALA A 349 -3.13 -15.03 28.27
C ALA A 349 -4.16 -13.94 27.94
N VAL A 350 -5.46 -14.18 28.19
CA VAL A 350 -6.56 -13.30 27.74
C VAL A 350 -6.62 -11.97 28.49
N GLY A 351 -6.35 -11.95 29.80
CA GLY A 351 -6.48 -10.74 30.62
C GLY A 351 -5.57 -9.59 30.14
N PRO A 352 -4.24 -9.81 30.02
CA PRO A 352 -3.33 -8.82 29.46
C PRO A 352 -3.62 -8.52 27.99
N ALA A 353 -3.94 -9.53 27.17
CA ALA A 353 -4.22 -9.34 25.74
C ALA A 353 -5.36 -8.36 25.49
N SER A 354 -6.52 -8.63 26.09
CA SER A 354 -7.73 -7.81 25.94
C SER A 354 -7.50 -6.40 26.46
N THR A 355 -6.88 -6.26 27.64
CA THR A 355 -6.64 -4.95 28.26
C THR A 355 -5.65 -4.10 27.46
N ILE A 356 -4.54 -4.69 26.99
CA ILE A 356 -3.51 -3.97 26.23
C ILE A 356 -4.04 -3.57 24.84
N ASN A 357 -4.80 -4.45 24.17
CA ASN A 357 -5.41 -4.16 22.88
C ASN A 357 -6.32 -2.92 22.96
N PHE A 358 -7.25 -2.90 23.91
CA PHE A 358 -8.19 -1.79 24.06
C PHE A 358 -7.53 -0.53 24.63
N ALA A 359 -6.51 -0.65 25.48
CA ALA A 359 -5.76 0.50 25.99
C ALA A 359 -4.84 1.16 24.94
N ALA A 360 -4.32 0.37 23.99
CA ALA A 360 -3.42 0.87 22.95
C ALA A 360 -4.15 1.55 21.78
N ALA A 361 -5.41 1.18 21.50
CA ALA A 361 -6.17 1.69 20.37
C ALA A 361 -6.32 3.24 20.36
N PRO A 362 -6.66 3.92 21.47
CA PRO A 362 -6.78 5.39 21.50
C PRO A 362 -5.44 6.10 21.28
N THR A 363 -4.34 5.57 21.82
CA THR A 363 -3.00 6.18 21.77
C THR A 363 -2.31 6.10 20.41
N ARG A 364 -2.82 5.25 19.50
CA ARG A 364 -2.31 5.11 18.13
C ARG A 364 -3.23 5.73 17.09
N SER A 365 -4.48 5.98 17.43
CA SER A 365 -5.38 6.88 16.71
C SER A 365 -4.99 8.36 16.87
N SER A 366 -4.22 8.71 17.92
CA SER A 366 -3.76 10.08 18.21
C SER A 366 -2.53 10.53 17.42
N THR A 367 -2.18 9.84 16.33
CA THR A 367 -1.28 10.40 15.29
C THR A 367 -1.99 11.44 14.41
N LEU A 368 -3.29 11.67 14.64
CA LEU A 368 -3.94 12.94 14.29
C LEU A 368 -3.65 13.95 15.42
N PRO A 369 -3.09 15.14 15.10
CA PRO A 369 -2.68 16.09 16.13
C PRO A 369 -3.89 16.54 16.98
N PRO A 370 -3.72 16.73 18.29
CA PRO A 370 -4.74 17.38 19.10
C PRO A 370 -4.87 18.83 18.60
N ARG A 371 -6.00 19.15 17.98
CA ARG A 371 -6.38 20.56 17.80
C ARG A 371 -6.47 21.18 19.20
N ARG A 372 -5.53 22.09 19.49
CA ARG A 372 -5.59 22.96 20.68
C ARG A 372 -6.98 23.56 20.77
N ALA A 373 -7.59 23.50 21.94
CA ALA A 373 -8.78 24.26 22.28
C ALA A 373 -8.43 25.75 22.19
N ILE A 374 -8.85 26.41 21.11
CA ILE A 374 -8.84 27.87 21.03
C ILE A 374 -10.12 28.34 21.72
N LYS A 375 -9.97 28.97 22.89
CA LYS A 375 -10.98 29.88 23.42
C LYS A 375 -11.16 30.99 22.40
N VAL A 376 -12.35 31.07 21.81
CA VAL A 376 -12.78 32.21 21.03
C VAL A 376 -12.97 33.38 22.00
N ARG A 377 -12.08 34.37 21.95
CA ARG A 377 -12.48 35.76 22.15
C ARG A 377 -12.78 36.32 20.76
N GLN A 378 -14.00 36.82 20.61
CA GLN A 378 -14.45 37.56 19.44
C GLN A 378 -13.65 38.86 19.32
N GLY A 379 -13.28 39.20 18.09
CA GLY A 379 -12.63 40.45 17.74
C GLY A 379 -11.15 40.27 17.46
N GLU A 380 -10.77 40.56 16.22
CA GLU A 380 -9.43 40.76 15.70
C GLU A 380 -8.63 39.55 15.19
N LEU A 381 -7.95 39.84 14.08
CA LEU A 381 -6.94 39.06 13.32
C LEU A 381 -7.44 38.25 12.12
N MET A 382 -7.48 38.96 10.99
CA MET A 382 -6.83 38.46 9.78
C MET A 382 -5.42 37.96 10.14
N ALA A 383 -5.20 36.65 10.13
CA ALA A 383 -3.87 36.04 10.17
C ALA A 383 -3.85 34.74 9.35
N SER A 384 -2.80 34.62 8.54
CA SER A 384 -2.53 33.70 7.42
C SER A 384 -2.49 32.20 7.79
N PRO A 385 -2.58 31.27 6.81
CA PRO A 385 -2.67 29.83 7.08
C PRO A 385 -1.32 29.27 7.55
N GLU A 386 -1.29 28.74 8.77
CA GLU A 386 -0.15 27.93 9.23
C GLU A 386 -0.19 26.55 8.56
N ASN A 387 0.85 26.31 7.78
CA ASN A 387 1.11 25.16 6.94
C ASN A 387 1.97 24.15 7.68
N ASP A 388 1.38 23.02 8.08
CA ASP A 388 2.12 21.87 8.60
C ASP A 388 2.40 20.86 7.47
N VAL A 389 3.64 20.36 7.42
CA VAL A 389 4.13 19.24 6.60
C VAL A 389 3.17 18.05 6.59
N ALA A 390 2.51 17.75 7.72
CA ALA A 390 1.52 16.68 7.79
C ALA A 390 0.32 16.90 6.84
N SER A 391 -0.13 18.15 6.66
CA SER A 391 -1.23 18.47 5.76
C SER A 391 -0.80 18.41 4.29
N LEU A 392 0.45 18.77 4.01
CA LEU A 392 1.05 18.65 2.68
C LEU A 392 1.25 17.17 2.28
N ASN A 393 1.71 16.33 3.21
CA ASN A 393 1.84 14.89 2.98
C ASN A 393 0.49 14.23 2.70
N ARG A 394 -0.57 14.66 3.40
CA ARG A 394 -1.94 14.20 3.11
C ARG A 394 -2.37 14.55 1.68
N LEU A 395 -2.03 15.73 1.17
CA LEU A 395 -2.32 16.09 -0.22
C LEU A 395 -1.64 15.13 -1.22
N TYR A 396 -0.40 14.72 -0.95
CA TYR A 396 0.30 13.74 -1.77
C TYR A 396 -0.34 12.34 -1.70
N GLU A 397 -0.82 11.94 -0.53
CA GLU A 397 -1.55 10.68 -0.35
C GLU A 397 -2.90 10.71 -1.09
N ASP A 398 -3.67 11.80 -0.96
CA ASP A 398 -4.94 11.98 -1.66
C ASP A 398 -4.76 11.94 -3.19
N TYR A 399 -3.69 12.56 -3.68
CA TYR A 399 -3.28 12.46 -5.09
C TYR A 399 -2.97 11.01 -5.48
N TRP A 400 -2.18 10.31 -4.68
CA TRP A 400 -1.81 8.94 -4.98
C TRP A 400 -3.01 7.98 -4.99
N GLU A 401 -3.92 8.11 -4.03
CA GLU A 401 -5.16 7.32 -3.99
C GLU A 401 -6.06 7.62 -5.20
N PHE A 402 -6.10 8.89 -5.63
CA PHE A 402 -6.75 9.26 -6.88
C PHE A 402 -6.11 8.57 -8.09
N ILE A 403 -4.77 8.59 -8.20
CA ILE A 403 -4.05 7.92 -9.30
C ILE A 403 -4.34 6.41 -9.33
N LEU A 404 -4.32 5.72 -8.18
CA LEU A 404 -4.60 4.28 -8.13
C LEU A 404 -6.04 3.95 -8.55
N LYS A 405 -7.01 4.73 -8.08
CA LYS A 405 -8.42 4.53 -8.43
C LYS A 405 -8.68 4.76 -9.92
N GLU A 406 -8.06 5.79 -10.48
CA GLU A 406 -8.19 6.18 -11.88
C GLU A 406 -7.41 5.28 -12.85
N ASN A 407 -6.50 4.46 -12.33
CA ASN A 407 -5.69 3.51 -13.09
C ASN A 407 -5.70 2.12 -12.42
N PRO A 408 -6.83 1.39 -12.44
CA PRO A 408 -6.97 0.11 -11.75
C PRO A 408 -5.95 -0.95 -12.14
N THR A 409 -5.54 -1.02 -13.42
CA THR A 409 -4.54 -2.01 -13.86
C THR A 409 -3.15 -1.65 -13.37
N PHE A 410 -2.83 -0.35 -13.30
CA PHE A 410 -1.60 0.14 -12.68
C PHE A 410 -1.58 -0.14 -11.16
N ALA A 411 -2.72 -0.02 -10.48
CA ALA A 411 -2.83 -0.41 -9.08
C ALA A 411 -2.49 -1.89 -8.88
N THR A 412 -3.10 -2.79 -9.67
CA THR A 412 -2.77 -4.23 -9.67
C THR A 412 -1.29 -4.46 -9.96
N TYR A 413 -0.74 -3.77 -10.96
CA TYR A 413 0.67 -3.90 -11.33
C TYR A 413 1.64 -3.58 -10.18
N LEU A 414 1.27 -2.63 -9.31
CA LEU A 414 2.01 -2.26 -8.10
C LEU A 414 1.75 -3.17 -6.89
N GLY A 415 0.84 -4.15 -7.00
CA GLY A 415 0.42 -5.03 -5.90
C GLY A 415 -0.72 -4.45 -5.04
N ASP A 416 -1.44 -3.44 -5.53
CA ASP A 416 -2.65 -2.93 -4.88
C ASP A 416 -3.90 -3.52 -5.54
N HIS A 417 -4.48 -4.50 -4.86
CA HIS A 417 -5.56 -5.34 -5.38
C HIS A 417 -6.98 -4.79 -5.10
N ARG A 418 -7.10 -3.55 -4.61
CA ARG A 418 -8.42 -2.95 -4.25
C ARG A 418 -9.34 -2.69 -5.44
N TYR A 419 -8.77 -2.61 -6.65
CA TYR A 419 -9.48 -2.26 -7.88
C TYR A 419 -9.39 -3.38 -8.94
N ASP A 420 -9.10 -4.61 -8.51
CA ASP A 420 -8.82 -5.75 -9.41
C ASP A 420 -10.00 -6.18 -10.29
N ASN A 421 -11.21 -5.72 -9.97
CA ASN A 421 -12.41 -5.97 -10.75
C ASN A 421 -12.71 -4.90 -11.82
N TRP A 422 -11.93 -3.82 -11.91
CA TRP A 422 -12.15 -2.72 -12.85
C TRP A 422 -11.03 -2.59 -13.88
N LEU A 423 -11.40 -2.11 -15.08
CA LEU A 423 -10.49 -1.54 -16.08
C LEU A 423 -10.67 -0.01 -16.14
N GLU A 424 -9.66 0.70 -16.61
CA GLU A 424 -9.66 2.16 -16.78
C GLU A 424 -10.89 2.65 -17.56
N ASP A 425 -11.36 3.85 -17.21
CA ASP A 425 -12.23 4.64 -18.09
C ASP A 425 -11.34 5.47 -19.03
N VAL A 426 -11.30 5.08 -20.30
CA VAL A 426 -10.46 5.74 -21.31
C VAL A 426 -11.24 6.77 -22.14
N SER A 427 -12.45 7.13 -21.73
CA SER A 427 -13.25 8.16 -22.39
C SER A 427 -12.61 9.56 -22.31
N SER A 428 -12.98 10.42 -23.25
CA SER A 428 -12.53 11.82 -23.25
C SER A 428 -13.04 12.59 -22.03
N GLU A 429 -14.21 12.23 -21.52
CA GLU A 429 -14.86 12.78 -20.34
C GLU A 429 -14.06 12.44 -19.08
N ALA A 430 -13.70 11.17 -18.91
CA ALA A 430 -12.84 10.74 -17.80
C ALA A 430 -11.46 11.40 -17.87
N TYR A 431 -10.89 11.55 -19.07
CA TYR A 431 -9.66 12.30 -19.26
C TYR A 431 -9.79 13.75 -18.78
N GLN A 432 -10.86 14.46 -19.15
CA GLN A 432 -11.05 15.85 -18.72
C GLN A 432 -11.29 15.98 -17.22
N GLN A 433 -12.10 15.08 -16.64
CA GLN A 433 -12.28 15.03 -15.18
C GLN A 433 -10.95 14.85 -14.47
N ARG A 434 -10.04 14.03 -15.00
CA ARG A 434 -8.70 13.84 -14.46
C ARG A 434 -7.86 15.10 -14.51
N ILE A 435 -7.89 15.84 -15.62
CA ILE A 435 -7.21 17.13 -15.74
C ILE A 435 -7.79 18.16 -14.76
N ASP A 436 -9.11 18.20 -14.57
CA ASP A 436 -9.73 19.08 -13.58
C ASP A 436 -9.33 18.72 -12.15
N ARG A 437 -9.19 17.43 -11.83
CA ARG A 437 -8.62 16.99 -10.56
C ARG A 437 -7.16 17.40 -10.41
N PHE A 438 -6.34 17.32 -11.44
CA PHE A 438 -4.96 17.83 -11.40
C PHE A 438 -4.91 19.35 -11.18
N ARG A 439 -5.79 20.13 -11.83
CA ARG A 439 -5.93 21.57 -11.58
C ARG A 439 -6.32 21.85 -10.13
N LYS A 440 -7.24 21.05 -9.56
CA LYS A 440 -7.63 21.17 -8.16
C LYS A 440 -6.48 20.86 -7.22
N PHE A 441 -5.74 19.76 -7.42
CA PHE A 441 -4.54 19.44 -6.63
C PHE A 441 -3.49 20.56 -6.72
N LEU A 442 -3.28 21.15 -7.90
CA LEU A 442 -2.34 22.27 -8.07
C LEU A 442 -2.82 23.53 -7.35
N SER A 443 -4.12 23.81 -7.37
CA SER A 443 -4.73 24.91 -6.62
C SER A 443 -4.58 24.70 -5.11
N ASP A 444 -4.85 23.48 -4.63
CA ASP A 444 -4.71 23.13 -3.22
C ASP A 444 -3.26 23.26 -2.77
N LEU A 445 -2.31 22.75 -3.58
CA LEU A 445 -0.88 22.89 -3.34
C LEU A 445 -0.45 24.36 -3.21
N LYS A 446 -0.96 25.27 -4.07
CA LYS A 446 -0.68 26.71 -4.00
C LYS A 446 -1.23 27.38 -2.74
N GLY A 447 -2.23 26.79 -2.11
CA GLY A 447 -2.72 27.22 -0.79
C GLY A 447 -1.71 26.98 0.33
N PHE A 448 -0.73 26.08 0.10
CA PHE A 448 0.33 25.82 1.06
C PHE A 448 1.53 26.76 0.91
N LYS A 449 2.07 27.23 2.03
CA LYS A 449 3.37 27.91 2.09
C LYS A 449 4.44 26.89 1.71
N ARG A 450 5.11 27.16 0.60
CA ARG A 450 6.24 26.36 0.12
C ARG A 450 7.30 26.20 1.23
N PRO A 451 7.70 24.97 1.59
CA PRO A 451 8.75 24.74 2.58
C PRO A 451 10.08 25.40 2.16
N THR A 452 10.89 25.83 3.13
CA THR A 452 12.08 26.64 2.89
C THR A 452 13.32 25.80 2.58
N ASN A 453 13.42 24.57 3.09
CA ASN A 453 14.55 23.66 2.88
C ASN A 453 14.14 22.18 3.04
N GLY A 454 15.11 21.28 2.83
CA GLY A 454 14.96 19.84 3.07
C GLY A 454 14.08 19.10 2.04
N GLU A 455 13.72 17.87 2.41
CA GLU A 455 12.92 16.96 1.58
C GLU A 455 11.51 17.49 1.30
N ASP A 456 10.89 18.19 2.25
CA ASP A 456 9.53 18.71 2.06
C ASP A 456 9.46 19.76 0.95
N ARG A 457 10.51 20.59 0.84
CA ARG A 457 10.64 21.55 -0.27
C ARG A 457 10.80 20.82 -1.61
N LEU A 458 11.61 19.77 -1.62
CA LEU A 458 11.82 18.96 -2.83
C LEU A 458 10.52 18.27 -3.26
N ASN A 459 9.80 17.64 -2.33
CA ASN A 459 8.50 17.03 -2.56
C ASN A 459 7.50 18.05 -3.15
N TYR A 460 7.42 19.24 -2.55
CA TYR A 460 6.53 20.31 -3.02
C TYR A 460 6.85 20.73 -4.47
N ASP A 461 8.13 20.96 -4.76
CA ASP A 461 8.57 21.43 -6.08
C ASP A 461 8.35 20.37 -7.17
N LEU A 462 8.65 19.10 -6.86
CA LEU A 462 8.43 17.99 -7.79
C LEU A 462 6.94 17.77 -8.04
N PHE A 463 6.12 17.78 -7.00
CA PHE A 463 4.66 17.62 -7.14
C PHE A 463 4.04 18.76 -7.96
N LYS A 464 4.46 20.00 -7.70
CA LYS A 464 4.05 21.16 -8.50
C LYS A 464 4.44 20.98 -9.97
N ARG A 465 5.66 20.52 -10.25
CA ARG A 465 6.16 20.29 -11.61
C ARG A 465 5.36 19.20 -12.33
N GLU A 466 5.10 18.09 -11.66
CA GLU A 466 4.32 16.98 -12.20
C GLU A 466 2.91 17.43 -12.60
N LEU A 467 2.17 18.08 -11.68
CA LEU A 467 0.84 18.60 -11.97
C LEU A 467 0.85 19.63 -13.10
N ALA A 468 1.81 20.55 -13.10
CA ALA A 468 1.92 21.56 -14.15
C ALA A 468 2.16 20.94 -15.54
N LEU A 469 3.04 19.93 -15.63
CA LEU A 469 3.28 19.21 -16.88
C LEU A 469 2.05 18.46 -17.35
N GLN A 470 1.35 17.75 -16.45
CA GLN A 470 0.12 17.03 -16.81
C GLN A 470 -0.98 17.98 -17.34
N ILE A 471 -1.15 19.14 -16.69
CA ILE A 471 -2.11 20.16 -17.12
C ILE A 471 -1.71 20.79 -18.45
N GLU A 472 -0.41 21.09 -18.67
CA GLU A 472 0.09 21.59 -19.94
C GLU A 472 -0.11 20.58 -21.08
N GLY A 473 0.15 19.30 -20.80
CA GLY A 473 0.00 18.19 -21.75
C GLY A 473 -1.43 18.05 -22.30
N ALA A 474 -2.44 18.42 -21.50
CA ALA A 474 -3.85 18.40 -21.92
C ALA A 474 -4.13 19.28 -23.15
N ASN A 475 -3.35 20.34 -23.37
CA ASN A 475 -3.46 21.20 -24.56
C ASN A 475 -3.21 20.45 -25.88
N TYR A 476 -2.50 19.32 -25.82
CA TYR A 476 -2.17 18.49 -26.98
C TYR A 476 -3.08 17.26 -27.12
N GLN A 477 -4.06 17.08 -26.21
CA GLN A 477 -5.09 16.05 -26.27
C GLN A 477 -4.53 14.64 -26.55
N PRO A 478 -3.59 14.12 -25.73
CA PRO A 478 -2.91 12.85 -25.98
C PRO A 478 -3.85 11.65 -26.05
N TYR A 479 -5.05 11.74 -25.45
CA TYR A 479 -6.08 10.70 -25.50
C TYR A 479 -6.59 10.39 -26.93
N LEU A 480 -6.31 11.26 -27.91
CA LEU A 480 -6.64 11.05 -29.33
C LEU A 480 -5.71 10.06 -30.04
N LEU A 481 -4.58 9.69 -29.42
CA LEU A 481 -3.61 8.71 -29.93
C LEU A 481 -3.51 7.49 -28.98
N PRO A 482 -4.62 6.79 -28.67
CA PRO A 482 -4.67 5.81 -27.58
C PRO A 482 -3.98 4.47 -27.89
N ILE A 483 -3.56 4.24 -29.15
CA ILE A 483 -2.91 2.99 -29.58
C ILE A 483 -1.66 3.28 -30.41
N THR A 484 -0.62 2.49 -30.18
CA THR A 484 0.60 2.37 -31.00
C THR A 484 0.91 0.88 -31.17
N GLN A 485 1.92 0.51 -31.97
CA GLN A 485 2.39 -0.87 -32.04
C GLN A 485 3.06 -1.38 -30.74
N GLN A 486 3.27 -0.51 -29.74
CA GLN A 486 3.93 -0.85 -28.47
C GLN A 486 3.03 -0.73 -27.25
N THR A 487 1.95 0.06 -27.31
CA THR A 487 1.13 0.44 -26.16
C THR A 487 -0.33 0.64 -26.55
N GLY A 488 -1.21 0.58 -25.55
CA GLY A 488 -2.64 0.79 -25.68
C GLY A 488 -3.42 -0.46 -25.31
N PRO A 489 -4.76 -0.37 -25.21
CA PRO A 489 -5.58 -1.45 -24.63
C PRO A 489 -5.40 -2.81 -25.31
N HIS A 490 -5.18 -2.82 -26.62
CA HIS A 490 -4.91 -4.03 -27.40
C HIS A 490 -3.59 -4.76 -27.04
N ILE A 491 -2.60 -4.05 -26.50
CA ILE A 491 -1.31 -4.59 -26.05
C ILE A 491 -1.28 -4.81 -24.53
N ASP A 492 -1.82 -3.85 -23.78
CA ASP A 492 -1.67 -3.80 -22.33
C ASP A 492 -2.62 -4.76 -21.60
N LEU A 493 -3.85 -4.95 -22.11
CA LEU A 493 -4.83 -5.80 -21.46
C LEU A 493 -4.54 -7.31 -21.55
N PRO A 494 -4.02 -7.87 -22.66
CA PRO A 494 -3.54 -9.25 -22.67
C PRO A 494 -2.46 -9.54 -21.63
N GLN A 495 -1.67 -8.53 -21.26
CA GLN A 495 -0.62 -8.67 -20.25
C GLN A 495 -1.16 -8.73 -18.81
N LEU A 496 -2.47 -8.53 -18.58
CA LEU A 496 -3.07 -8.66 -17.25
C LEU A 496 -2.71 -9.98 -16.55
N ILE A 497 -2.60 -11.08 -17.31
CA ILE A 497 -2.23 -12.40 -16.77
C ILE A 497 -0.85 -12.42 -16.09
N THR A 498 0.00 -11.42 -16.35
CA THR A 498 1.35 -11.32 -15.77
C THR A 498 1.32 -10.80 -14.33
N TYR A 499 0.37 -9.93 -13.99
CA TYR A 499 0.37 -9.21 -12.72
C TYR A 499 -0.97 -9.25 -11.97
N HIS A 500 -2.06 -9.69 -12.59
CA HIS A 500 -3.29 -10.03 -11.88
C HIS A 500 -3.07 -11.27 -10.99
N PRO A 501 -3.58 -11.29 -9.75
CA PRO A 501 -3.48 -12.45 -8.89
C PRO A 501 -4.36 -13.59 -9.40
N PHE A 502 -3.99 -14.84 -9.14
CA PHE A 502 -4.78 -16.04 -9.48
C PHE A 502 -4.65 -17.08 -8.36
N LYS A 503 -4.87 -16.66 -7.10
CA LYS A 503 -4.65 -17.50 -5.91
C LYS A 503 -5.96 -17.91 -5.25
N THR A 504 -7.01 -17.13 -5.41
CA THR A 504 -8.29 -17.33 -4.73
C THR A 504 -9.45 -17.28 -5.71
N LEU A 505 -10.61 -17.80 -5.31
CA LEU A 505 -11.85 -17.68 -6.08
C LEU A 505 -12.18 -16.22 -6.43
N GLN A 506 -11.98 -15.28 -5.49
CA GLN A 506 -12.26 -13.87 -5.72
C GLN A 506 -11.36 -13.26 -6.80
N ASP A 507 -10.12 -13.74 -6.92
CA ASP A 507 -9.20 -13.28 -7.96
C ASP A 507 -9.77 -13.61 -9.36
N TYR A 508 -10.23 -14.85 -9.55
CA TYR A 508 -10.88 -15.25 -10.81
C TYR A 508 -12.18 -14.49 -11.07
N VAL A 509 -12.99 -14.20 -10.04
CA VAL A 509 -14.19 -13.34 -10.17
C VAL A 509 -13.81 -11.93 -10.65
N ASN A 510 -12.75 -11.35 -10.08
CA ASN A 510 -12.24 -10.04 -10.48
C ASN A 510 -11.70 -10.07 -11.92
N TYR A 511 -10.98 -11.13 -12.29
CA TYR A 511 -10.48 -11.35 -13.64
C TYR A 511 -11.60 -11.40 -14.67
N ILE A 512 -12.63 -12.22 -14.43
CA ILE A 512 -13.83 -12.33 -15.28
C ILE A 512 -14.49 -10.97 -15.44
N SER A 513 -14.66 -10.22 -14.34
CA SER A 513 -15.18 -8.84 -14.38
C SER A 513 -14.36 -7.94 -15.32
N ARG A 514 -13.03 -8.04 -15.32
CA ARG A 514 -12.17 -7.29 -16.26
C ARG A 514 -12.37 -7.74 -17.70
N LEU A 515 -12.44 -9.05 -17.97
CA LEU A 515 -12.65 -9.56 -19.33
C LEU A 515 -13.95 -9.03 -19.96
N THR A 516 -15.04 -8.96 -19.19
CA THR A 516 -16.31 -8.40 -19.69
C THR A 516 -16.23 -6.92 -20.04
N GLN A 517 -15.32 -6.16 -19.42
CA GLN A 517 -15.16 -4.72 -19.65
C GLN A 517 -14.34 -4.37 -20.90
N PHE A 518 -13.72 -5.34 -21.58
CA PHE A 518 -12.99 -5.10 -22.83
C PHE A 518 -13.84 -4.35 -23.84
N ARG A 519 -15.13 -4.71 -23.95
CA ARG A 519 -16.11 -4.04 -24.81
C ARG A 519 -16.15 -2.52 -24.55
N ARG A 520 -16.30 -2.12 -23.29
CA ARG A 520 -16.37 -0.70 -22.90
C ARG A 520 -15.09 0.04 -23.27
N VAL A 521 -13.93 -0.53 -22.90
CA VAL A 521 -12.62 0.11 -23.12
C VAL A 521 -12.35 0.27 -24.62
N PHE A 522 -12.66 -0.75 -25.43
CA PHE A 522 -12.45 -0.69 -26.89
C PHE A 522 -13.43 0.26 -27.57
N ASP A 523 -14.68 0.34 -27.11
CA ASP A 523 -15.66 1.30 -27.63
C ASP A 523 -15.24 2.76 -27.35
N GLN A 524 -14.75 3.03 -26.14
CA GLN A 524 -14.17 4.33 -25.79
C GLN A 524 -12.91 4.63 -26.61
N THR A 525 -12.05 3.64 -26.84
CA THR A 525 -10.85 3.76 -27.68
C THR A 525 -11.20 4.11 -29.13
N ILE A 526 -12.19 3.45 -29.73
CA ILE A 526 -12.69 3.76 -31.07
C ILE A 526 -13.24 5.18 -31.12
N THR A 527 -13.98 5.60 -30.09
CA THR A 527 -14.54 6.97 -30.00
C THR A 527 -13.43 8.03 -29.99
N ASN A 528 -12.38 7.81 -29.23
CA ASN A 528 -11.21 8.69 -29.20
C ASN A 528 -10.50 8.74 -30.56
N LEU A 529 -10.33 7.59 -31.22
CA LEU A 529 -9.70 7.52 -32.55
C LEU A 529 -10.54 8.23 -33.62
N LYS A 530 -11.87 8.12 -33.58
CA LYS A 530 -12.79 8.87 -34.45
C LYS A 530 -12.64 10.37 -34.25
N THR A 531 -12.62 10.82 -32.99
CA THR A 531 -12.34 12.22 -32.65
C THR A 531 -10.95 12.66 -33.15
N GLY A 532 -9.96 11.76 -33.10
CA GLY A 532 -8.62 11.99 -33.65
C GLY A 532 -8.63 12.22 -35.16
N ILE A 533 -9.42 11.44 -35.92
CA ILE A 533 -9.63 11.65 -37.36
C ILE A 533 -10.22 13.05 -37.62
N GLU A 534 -11.29 13.42 -36.93
CA GLU A 534 -11.96 14.72 -37.07
C GLU A 534 -11.00 15.89 -36.80
N LYS A 535 -10.18 15.76 -35.75
CA LYS A 535 -9.18 16.76 -35.33
C LYS A 535 -7.86 16.67 -36.09
N LYS A 536 -7.71 15.73 -37.04
CA LYS A 536 -6.48 15.47 -37.80
C LYS A 536 -5.26 15.14 -36.92
N THR A 537 -5.51 14.57 -35.74
CA THR A 537 -4.51 14.06 -34.81
C THR A 537 -4.57 12.54 -34.85
N VAL A 538 -3.82 11.95 -35.78
CA VAL A 538 -3.85 10.52 -36.09
C VAL A 538 -2.44 9.93 -36.12
N GLN A 539 -2.36 8.61 -35.94
CA GLN A 539 -1.10 7.87 -36.00
C GLN A 539 -0.54 7.83 -37.44
N PRO A 540 0.79 7.69 -37.59
CA PRO A 540 1.46 7.38 -38.86
C PRO A 540 0.97 6.08 -39.46
N ARG A 541 0.89 6.02 -40.79
CA ARG A 541 0.48 4.82 -41.51
C ARG A 541 1.29 3.57 -41.14
N ASN A 542 2.62 3.68 -41.09
CA ASN A 542 3.52 2.56 -40.74
C ASN A 542 3.28 2.03 -39.31
N VAL A 543 2.83 2.88 -38.39
CA VAL A 543 2.45 2.46 -37.03
C VAL A 543 1.14 1.68 -37.06
N VAL A 544 0.15 2.18 -37.79
CA VAL A 544 -1.17 1.53 -37.91
C VAL A 544 -1.09 0.17 -38.61
N GLU A 545 -0.25 0.05 -39.65
CA GLU A 545 -0.04 -1.22 -40.36
C GLU A 545 0.50 -2.32 -39.43
N LYS A 546 1.35 -1.97 -38.46
CA LYS A 546 1.89 -2.92 -37.46
C LYS A 546 0.88 -3.33 -36.38
N ILE A 547 -0.13 -2.50 -36.12
CA ILE A 547 -1.20 -2.81 -35.15
C ILE A 547 -2.13 -3.89 -35.69
N ILE A 548 -2.33 -3.98 -37.01
CA ILE A 548 -3.30 -4.88 -37.62
C ILE A 548 -3.01 -6.36 -37.28
N PRO A 549 -1.80 -6.91 -37.50
CA PRO A 549 -1.50 -8.30 -37.12
C PRO A 549 -1.64 -8.56 -35.62
N GLN A 550 -1.33 -7.57 -34.77
CA GLN A 550 -1.47 -7.68 -33.32
C GLN A 550 -2.94 -7.82 -32.91
N LEU A 551 -3.84 -7.10 -33.58
CA LEU A 551 -5.28 -7.24 -33.37
C LEU A 551 -5.82 -8.58 -33.90
N GLU A 552 -5.34 -9.03 -35.07
CA GLU A 552 -5.74 -10.30 -35.66
C GLU A 552 -5.38 -11.49 -34.77
N ALA A 553 -4.19 -11.47 -34.18
CA ALA A 553 -3.72 -12.55 -33.30
C ALA A 553 -4.59 -12.73 -32.04
N GLN A 554 -5.38 -11.73 -31.64
CA GLN A 554 -6.27 -11.79 -30.48
C GLN A 554 -7.67 -12.33 -30.84
N ILE A 555 -7.97 -12.50 -32.14
CA ILE A 555 -9.27 -12.98 -32.62
C ILE A 555 -9.21 -14.49 -32.80
N VAL A 556 -9.53 -15.21 -31.72
CA VAL A 556 -9.55 -16.68 -31.71
C VAL A 556 -10.97 -17.23 -31.85
N SER A 557 -11.09 -18.45 -32.37
CA SER A 557 -12.34 -19.22 -32.41
C SER A 557 -12.47 -20.21 -31.24
N VAL A 558 -11.36 -20.54 -30.59
CA VAL A 558 -11.27 -21.45 -29.44
C VAL A 558 -10.64 -20.68 -28.27
N PRO A 559 -11.26 -20.64 -27.07
CA PRO A 559 -10.75 -19.89 -25.91
C PRO A 559 -9.30 -20.22 -25.54
N ASP A 560 -8.93 -21.49 -25.55
CA ASP A 560 -7.59 -22.01 -25.20
C ASP A 560 -6.45 -21.42 -26.04
N LYS A 561 -6.76 -20.89 -27.23
CA LYS A 561 -5.78 -20.23 -28.09
C LYS A 561 -5.50 -18.78 -27.67
N SER A 562 -6.29 -18.22 -26.75
CA SER A 562 -6.06 -16.89 -26.19
C SER A 562 -5.05 -16.94 -25.04
N GLU A 563 -4.12 -16.00 -25.02
CA GLU A 563 -3.23 -15.77 -23.86
C GLU A 563 -4.02 -15.55 -22.56
N LEU A 564 -5.20 -14.91 -22.66
CA LEU A 564 -6.09 -14.64 -21.53
C LEU A 564 -6.71 -15.91 -20.92
N HIS A 565 -6.62 -17.05 -21.59
CA HIS A 565 -7.10 -18.34 -21.06
C HIS A 565 -6.07 -19.04 -20.15
N LYS A 566 -4.76 -18.77 -20.33
CA LYS A 566 -3.66 -19.45 -19.61
C LYS A 566 -3.80 -19.54 -18.08
N PRO A 567 -4.41 -18.58 -17.36
CA PRO A 567 -4.61 -18.71 -15.91
C PRO A 567 -5.49 -19.90 -15.48
N ILE A 568 -6.29 -20.48 -16.39
CA ILE A 568 -7.12 -21.66 -16.13
C ILE A 568 -6.28 -22.94 -16.02
N ASP A 569 -5.18 -23.03 -16.76
CA ASP A 569 -4.29 -24.22 -16.77
C ASP A 569 -3.61 -24.48 -15.42
N LYS A 570 -3.63 -23.50 -14.52
CA LYS A 570 -2.94 -23.51 -13.21
C LYS A 570 -3.86 -23.12 -12.06
N LEU A 571 -5.12 -23.56 -12.10
CA LEU A 571 -6.07 -23.35 -11.01
C LEU A 571 -5.54 -23.92 -9.67
N PRO A 572 -5.58 -23.14 -8.56
CA PRO A 572 -5.19 -23.61 -7.24
C PRO A 572 -6.02 -24.83 -6.79
N SER A 573 -5.37 -25.81 -6.16
CA SER A 573 -6.02 -27.04 -5.69
C SER A 573 -7.05 -26.81 -4.58
N GLU A 574 -6.98 -25.65 -3.90
CA GLU A 574 -7.93 -25.23 -2.88
C GLU A 574 -9.29 -24.80 -3.45
N ILE A 575 -9.38 -24.58 -4.77
CA ILE A 575 -10.65 -24.29 -5.46
C ILE A 575 -11.36 -25.63 -5.73
N SER A 576 -12.57 -25.79 -5.20
CA SER A 576 -13.42 -26.98 -5.43
C SER A 576 -13.62 -27.25 -6.92
N SER A 577 -13.73 -28.51 -7.31
CA SER A 577 -13.94 -28.91 -8.72
C SER A 577 -15.15 -28.24 -9.37
N GLU A 578 -16.24 -28.04 -8.63
CA GLU A 578 -17.43 -27.34 -9.13
C GLU A 578 -17.15 -25.86 -9.43
N ALA A 579 -16.39 -25.19 -8.56
CA ALA A 579 -15.97 -23.81 -8.78
C ALA A 579 -14.96 -23.70 -9.92
N ALA A 580 -14.01 -24.64 -10.04
CA ALA A 580 -13.05 -24.69 -11.13
C ALA A 580 -13.74 -24.80 -12.50
N LEU A 581 -14.75 -25.68 -12.63
CA LEU A 581 -15.55 -25.80 -13.86
C LEU A 581 -16.32 -24.53 -14.20
N ARG A 582 -16.89 -23.85 -13.19
CA ARG A 582 -17.58 -22.56 -13.38
C ARG A 582 -16.61 -21.48 -13.85
N ILE A 583 -15.45 -21.36 -13.19
CA ILE A 583 -14.42 -20.38 -13.55
C ILE A 583 -13.96 -20.58 -15.00
N ALA A 584 -13.64 -21.82 -15.39
CA ALA A 584 -13.24 -22.13 -16.76
C ALA A 584 -14.33 -21.72 -17.76
N SER A 585 -15.58 -22.15 -17.53
CA SER A 585 -16.71 -21.79 -18.38
C SER A 585 -16.96 -20.28 -18.47
N ASP A 586 -16.87 -19.56 -17.35
CA ASP A 586 -17.08 -18.11 -17.31
C ASP A 586 -15.95 -17.34 -18.00
N VAL A 587 -14.69 -17.82 -17.91
CA VAL A 587 -13.57 -17.26 -18.66
C VAL A 587 -13.73 -17.51 -20.16
N ASP A 588 -14.09 -18.72 -20.57
CA ASP A 588 -14.36 -19.06 -21.98
C ASP A 588 -15.46 -18.18 -22.57
N ASN A 589 -16.58 -18.08 -21.85
CA ASN A 589 -17.70 -17.22 -22.23
C ASN A 589 -17.27 -15.76 -22.29
N SER A 590 -16.42 -15.30 -21.37
CA SER A 590 -15.93 -13.93 -21.35
C SER A 590 -15.04 -13.63 -22.55
N ILE A 591 -14.14 -14.56 -22.90
CA ILE A 591 -13.25 -14.43 -24.05
C ILE A 591 -14.07 -14.38 -25.35
N LEU A 592 -14.98 -15.33 -25.57
CA LEU A 592 -15.73 -15.43 -26.83
C LEU A 592 -16.80 -14.34 -27.00
N ASN A 593 -17.43 -13.89 -25.91
CA ASN A 593 -18.56 -12.96 -26.00
C ASN A 593 -18.19 -11.49 -25.74
N TYR A 594 -17.06 -11.20 -25.09
CA TYR A 594 -16.67 -9.82 -24.76
C TYR A 594 -15.30 -9.43 -25.32
N VAL A 595 -14.28 -10.29 -25.20
CA VAL A 595 -12.92 -9.99 -25.65
C VAL A 595 -12.81 -10.06 -27.17
N VAL A 596 -13.08 -11.23 -27.77
CA VAL A 596 -12.94 -11.46 -29.21
C VAL A 596 -13.81 -10.48 -30.04
N PRO A 597 -15.09 -10.22 -29.69
CA PRO A 597 -15.90 -9.25 -30.40
C PRO A 597 -15.36 -7.81 -30.30
N ALA A 598 -14.77 -7.42 -29.16
CA ALA A 598 -14.13 -6.11 -29.00
C ALA A 598 -12.93 -5.96 -29.94
N TYR A 599 -12.06 -6.98 -30.01
CA TYR A 599 -10.94 -7.01 -30.96
C TYR A 599 -11.40 -6.99 -32.41
N ARG A 600 -12.41 -7.79 -32.79
CA ARG A 600 -13.00 -7.76 -34.15
C ARG A 600 -13.52 -6.38 -34.52
N LYS A 601 -14.21 -5.71 -33.60
CA LYS A 601 -14.75 -4.37 -33.80
C LYS A 601 -13.64 -3.34 -34.01
N LEU A 602 -12.61 -3.34 -33.17
CA LEU A 602 -11.47 -2.44 -33.32
C LEU A 602 -10.68 -2.74 -34.60
N LEU A 603 -10.43 -4.00 -34.94
CA LEU A 603 -9.75 -4.40 -36.18
C LEU A 603 -10.49 -3.88 -37.41
N LYS A 604 -11.82 -4.08 -37.46
CA LYS A 604 -12.67 -3.59 -38.55
C LYS A 604 -12.53 -2.07 -38.69
N PHE A 605 -12.71 -1.34 -37.60
CA PHE A 605 -12.57 0.12 -37.59
C PHE A 605 -11.16 0.57 -38.02
N VAL A 606 -10.11 -0.08 -37.50
CA VAL A 606 -8.72 0.25 -37.84
C VAL A 606 -8.46 0.05 -39.32
N ARG A 607 -8.94 -1.04 -39.93
CA ARG A 607 -8.75 -1.35 -41.35
C ARG A 607 -9.55 -0.43 -42.27
N GLU A 608 -10.84 -0.28 -41.98
CA GLU A 608 -11.79 0.35 -42.91
C GLU A 608 -11.85 1.87 -42.76
N GLU A 609 -11.70 2.39 -41.53
CA GLU A 609 -11.89 3.83 -41.24
C GLU A 609 -10.57 4.53 -40.85
N TYR A 610 -9.77 3.96 -39.95
CA TYR A 610 -8.60 4.66 -39.39
C TYR A 610 -7.36 4.61 -40.30
N LEU A 611 -7.00 3.44 -40.85
CA LEU A 611 -5.83 3.27 -41.71
C LEU A 611 -5.88 4.17 -42.96
N PRO A 612 -7.00 4.32 -43.69
CA PRO A 612 -7.09 5.25 -44.82
C PRO A 612 -6.91 6.73 -44.43
N LYS A 613 -7.14 7.07 -43.16
CA LYS A 613 -7.02 8.44 -42.61
C LYS A 613 -5.72 8.68 -41.85
N SER A 614 -4.90 7.65 -41.64
CA SER A 614 -3.59 7.75 -41.00
C SER A 614 -2.66 8.71 -41.75
N ARG A 615 -1.77 9.40 -41.02
CA ARG A 615 -0.88 10.39 -41.64
C ARG A 615 0.28 9.72 -42.37
N THR A 616 0.68 10.29 -43.50
CA THR A 616 1.79 9.78 -44.34
C THR A 616 3.16 10.25 -43.85
N HIS A 617 3.23 11.41 -43.20
CA HIS A 617 4.48 11.92 -42.66
C HIS A 617 4.81 11.27 -41.31
N PRO A 618 6.07 10.87 -41.06
CA PRO A 618 6.45 10.18 -39.82
C PRO A 618 6.51 11.12 -38.61
N GLY A 619 6.91 12.37 -38.81
CA GLY A 619 7.11 13.31 -37.70
C GLY A 619 5.82 13.96 -37.20
N VAL A 620 5.67 14.04 -35.88
CA VAL A 620 4.58 14.76 -35.18
C VAL A 620 4.40 16.22 -35.63
N TRP A 621 5.40 16.87 -36.24
CA TRP A 621 5.24 18.18 -36.87
C TRP A 621 4.10 18.27 -37.91
N SER A 622 3.64 17.12 -38.41
CA SER A 622 2.59 17.02 -39.43
C SER A 622 1.16 17.03 -38.87
N ILE A 623 0.95 16.93 -37.55
CA ILE A 623 -0.36 17.10 -36.92
C ILE A 623 -0.57 18.54 -36.42
N PRO A 624 -1.82 18.99 -36.18
CA PRO A 624 -2.08 20.29 -35.57
C PRO A 624 -1.32 20.48 -34.25
N ASN A 625 -0.72 21.66 -34.07
CA ASN A 625 0.15 21.99 -32.93
C ASN A 625 1.37 21.06 -32.72
N GLY A 626 1.73 20.25 -33.73
CA GLY A 626 2.76 19.21 -33.61
C GLY A 626 4.14 19.69 -33.20
N ARG A 627 4.56 20.89 -33.62
CA ARG A 627 5.84 21.49 -33.19
C ARG A 627 5.83 21.85 -31.70
N ALA A 628 4.73 22.41 -31.21
CA ALA A 628 4.57 22.76 -29.80
C ALA A 628 4.49 21.49 -28.94
N MET A 629 3.74 20.48 -29.41
CA MET A 629 3.68 19.15 -28.79
C MET A 629 5.08 18.51 -28.71
N TYR A 630 5.88 18.57 -29.78
CA TYR A 630 7.23 18.03 -29.74
C TYR A 630 8.16 18.77 -28.77
N ALA A 631 8.07 20.11 -28.72
CA ALA A 631 8.83 20.89 -27.73
C ALA A 631 8.40 20.54 -26.29
N TYR A 632 7.11 20.32 -26.05
CA TYR A 632 6.59 19.83 -24.77
C TYR A 632 7.14 18.42 -24.45
N ASN A 633 7.09 17.48 -25.39
CA ASN A 633 7.62 16.13 -25.20
C ASN A 633 9.12 16.13 -24.88
N ILE A 634 9.91 17.03 -25.52
CA ILE A 634 11.32 17.21 -25.17
C ILE A 634 11.47 17.60 -23.70
N ARG A 635 10.69 18.59 -23.21
CA ARG A 635 10.74 19.00 -21.79
C ARG A 635 10.29 17.88 -20.87
N LEU A 636 9.21 17.18 -21.22
CA LEU A 636 8.64 16.07 -20.46
C LEU A 636 9.68 14.94 -20.26
N HIS A 637 10.31 14.50 -21.35
CA HIS A 637 11.22 13.35 -21.31
C HIS A 637 12.64 13.71 -20.90
N THR A 638 13.18 14.84 -21.38
CA THR A 638 14.57 15.22 -21.09
C THR A 638 14.73 15.99 -19.79
N THR A 639 13.65 16.61 -19.29
CA THR A 639 13.66 17.57 -18.16
C THR A 639 14.50 18.83 -18.41
N THR A 640 14.91 19.07 -19.66
CA THR A 640 15.70 20.23 -20.09
C THR A 640 14.88 21.17 -20.97
N ASN A 641 15.37 22.39 -21.17
CA ASN A 641 14.81 23.36 -22.12
C ASN A 641 15.62 23.45 -23.42
N LEU A 642 16.40 22.40 -23.77
CA LEU A 642 17.16 22.40 -25.00
C LEU A 642 16.25 22.36 -26.22
N THR A 643 16.63 23.11 -27.25
CA THR A 643 15.95 23.09 -28.54
C THR A 643 16.27 21.81 -29.33
N PRO A 644 15.38 21.38 -30.25
CA PRO A 644 15.67 20.25 -31.14
C PRO A 644 17.01 20.36 -31.86
N SER A 645 17.39 21.57 -32.32
CA SER A 645 18.66 21.81 -33.02
C SER A 645 19.89 21.58 -32.13
N GLN A 646 19.84 22.04 -30.86
CA GLN A 646 20.91 21.81 -29.89
C GLN A 646 21.07 20.32 -29.60
N ILE A 647 19.97 19.59 -29.44
CA ILE A 647 19.96 18.15 -29.17
C ILE A 647 20.48 17.37 -30.39
N HIS A 648 20.03 17.71 -31.59
CA HIS A 648 20.51 17.12 -32.84
C HIS A 648 22.04 17.26 -32.98
N SER A 649 22.54 18.47 -32.73
CA SER A 649 23.97 18.78 -32.79
C SER A 649 24.76 18.03 -31.73
N LEU A 650 24.20 17.86 -30.52
CA LEU A 650 24.81 17.06 -29.47
C LEU A 650 24.93 15.59 -29.89
N GLY A 651 23.89 15.00 -30.48
CA GLY A 651 23.94 13.64 -31.03
C GLY A 651 25.08 13.44 -32.02
N LYS A 652 25.22 14.36 -32.98
CA LYS A 652 26.32 14.33 -33.96
C LYS A 652 27.71 14.43 -33.29
N ARG A 653 27.87 15.30 -32.29
CA ARG A 653 29.15 15.41 -31.56
C ARG A 653 29.50 14.13 -30.80
N GLU A 654 28.52 13.51 -30.14
CA GLU A 654 28.75 12.26 -29.43
C GLU A 654 29.11 11.12 -30.38
N LEU A 655 28.48 11.05 -31.56
CA LEU A 655 28.87 10.07 -32.59
C LEU A 655 30.32 10.24 -33.05
N VAL A 656 30.78 11.48 -33.23
CA VAL A 656 32.20 11.75 -33.54
C VAL A 656 33.13 11.27 -32.42
N ARG A 657 32.75 11.50 -31.15
CA ARG A 657 33.54 11.02 -30.00
C ARG A 657 33.60 9.49 -29.97
N ILE A 658 32.46 8.82 -30.12
CA ILE A 658 32.34 7.36 -30.09
C ILE A 658 33.09 6.74 -31.28
N SER A 659 33.03 7.34 -32.47
CA SER A 659 33.77 6.87 -33.65
C SER A 659 35.28 6.83 -33.39
N LYS A 660 35.83 7.78 -32.63
CA LYS A 660 37.27 7.76 -32.28
C LYS A 660 37.65 6.58 -31.38
N GLU A 661 36.77 6.20 -30.46
CA GLU A 661 36.98 5.00 -29.62
C GLU A 661 36.84 3.73 -30.44
N ILE A 662 35.86 3.68 -31.35
CA ILE A 662 35.70 2.56 -32.28
C ILE A 662 36.94 2.41 -33.17
N ASP A 663 37.46 3.51 -33.73
CA ASP A 663 38.69 3.48 -34.56
C ASP A 663 39.89 2.93 -33.78
N ALA A 664 39.97 3.22 -32.47
CA ALA A 664 41.01 2.65 -31.61
C ALA A 664 40.84 1.13 -31.42
N ILE A 665 39.60 0.63 -31.30
CA ILE A 665 39.33 -0.82 -31.27
C ILE A 665 39.69 -1.46 -32.60
N LEU A 666 39.29 -0.88 -33.73
CA LEU A 666 39.59 -1.43 -35.06
C LEU A 666 41.09 -1.53 -35.31
N LYS A 667 41.87 -0.54 -34.86
CA LYS A 667 43.34 -0.57 -34.91
C LYS A 667 43.91 -1.71 -34.05
N LYS A 668 43.41 -1.91 -32.83
CA LYS A 668 43.83 -3.02 -31.96
C LYS A 668 43.45 -4.39 -32.52
N ALA A 669 42.29 -4.49 -33.16
CA ALA A 669 41.83 -5.69 -33.87
C ALA A 669 42.52 -5.89 -35.23
N GLN A 670 43.42 -4.97 -35.63
CA GLN A 670 44.14 -4.99 -36.91
C GLN A 670 43.21 -5.10 -38.14
N PHE A 671 41.97 -4.61 -38.02
CA PHE A 671 40.99 -4.68 -39.09
C PHE A 671 41.30 -3.65 -40.19
N LYS A 672 41.38 -4.11 -41.45
CA LYS A 672 41.62 -3.26 -42.63
C LYS A 672 40.30 -2.92 -43.32
N GLY A 673 39.77 -1.72 -43.08
CA GLY A 673 38.56 -1.24 -43.75
C GLY A 673 37.88 -0.08 -43.01
N SER A 674 36.73 0.36 -43.54
CA SER A 674 35.90 1.35 -42.88
C SER A 674 35.05 0.74 -41.77
N LEU A 675 34.54 1.58 -40.86
CA LEU A 675 33.52 1.20 -39.87
C LEU A 675 32.32 0.49 -40.51
N GLN A 676 31.84 0.99 -41.65
CA GLN A 676 30.69 0.41 -42.34
C GLN A 676 31.00 -1.02 -42.84
N ARG A 677 32.24 -1.25 -43.32
CA ARG A 677 32.69 -2.59 -43.70
C ARG A 677 32.74 -3.51 -42.49
N TYR A 678 33.27 -3.06 -41.36
CA TYR A 678 33.33 -3.86 -40.14
C TYR A 678 31.92 -4.20 -39.60
N ASN A 679 31.03 -3.20 -39.53
CA ASN A 679 29.61 -3.40 -39.20
C ASN A 679 28.95 -4.44 -40.09
N LYS A 680 29.21 -4.38 -41.40
CA LYS A 680 28.68 -5.35 -42.36
C LYS A 680 29.22 -6.76 -42.07
N THR A 681 30.53 -6.92 -41.86
CA THR A 681 31.15 -8.21 -41.52
C THR A 681 30.51 -8.82 -40.26
N LEU A 682 30.31 -8.04 -39.20
CA LEU A 682 29.69 -8.54 -37.97
C LEU A 682 28.24 -8.98 -38.15
N ARG A 683 27.49 -8.29 -39.01
CA ARG A 683 26.09 -8.63 -39.33
C ARG A 683 25.95 -9.90 -40.17
N GLU A 684 26.94 -10.19 -41.03
CA GLU A 684 26.92 -11.34 -41.94
C GLU A 684 27.50 -12.61 -41.31
N ASP A 685 28.36 -12.46 -40.30
CA ASP A 685 28.95 -13.58 -39.56
C ASP A 685 27.92 -14.21 -38.61
N LYS A 686 27.42 -15.39 -39.00
CA LYS A 686 26.42 -16.16 -38.24
C LYS A 686 26.92 -16.59 -36.85
N SER A 687 28.22 -16.66 -36.61
CA SER A 687 28.76 -17.01 -35.28
C SER A 687 28.41 -15.97 -34.21
N ASN A 688 28.12 -14.72 -34.62
CA ASN A 688 27.67 -13.64 -33.74
C ASN A 688 26.22 -13.78 -33.27
N PHE A 689 25.48 -14.80 -33.71
CA PHE A 689 24.06 -14.96 -33.40
C PHE A 689 23.78 -16.33 -32.79
N TYR A 690 22.66 -16.43 -32.08
CA TYR A 690 22.10 -17.72 -31.68
C TYR A 690 21.12 -18.21 -32.75
N THR A 691 20.89 -19.53 -32.80
CA THR A 691 19.97 -20.15 -33.76
C THR A 691 18.61 -20.47 -33.16
N ASN A 692 18.46 -20.38 -31.84
CA ASN A 692 17.20 -20.59 -31.12
C ASN A 692 17.07 -19.61 -29.95
N GLY A 693 15.82 -19.37 -29.54
CA GLY A 693 15.48 -18.41 -28.50
C GLY A 693 15.96 -18.80 -27.10
N GLN A 694 16.00 -20.10 -26.80
CA GLN A 694 16.38 -20.60 -25.48
C GLN A 694 17.86 -20.33 -25.18
N ASP A 695 18.74 -20.50 -26.17
CA ASP A 695 20.16 -20.20 -26.03
C ASP A 695 20.42 -18.70 -25.88
N LEU A 696 19.66 -17.85 -26.60
CA LEU A 696 19.70 -16.40 -26.41
C LEU A 696 19.32 -16.02 -24.96
N LEU A 697 18.25 -16.61 -24.44
CA LEU A 697 17.80 -16.39 -23.06
C LEU A 697 18.85 -16.87 -22.04
N ASN A 698 19.45 -18.04 -22.26
CA ASN A 698 20.50 -18.58 -21.41
C ASN A 698 21.77 -17.72 -21.44
N GLY A 699 22.11 -17.13 -22.59
CA GLY A 699 23.21 -16.18 -22.70
C GLY A 699 23.00 -14.95 -21.81
N PHE A 700 21.79 -14.39 -21.76
CA PHE A 700 21.49 -13.29 -20.83
C PHE A 700 21.58 -13.70 -19.36
N LYS A 701 21.09 -14.91 -19.02
CA LYS A 701 21.20 -15.46 -17.66
C LYS A 701 22.65 -15.57 -17.19
N GLU A 702 23.53 -16.07 -18.05
CA GLU A 702 24.95 -16.21 -17.74
C GLU A 702 25.65 -14.84 -17.55
N ILE A 703 25.37 -13.88 -18.43
CA ILE A 703 25.89 -12.51 -18.32
C ILE A 703 25.51 -11.89 -16.96
N LEU A 704 24.24 -11.97 -16.58
CA LEU A 704 23.76 -11.36 -15.34
C LEU A 704 24.24 -12.08 -14.08
N ARG A 705 24.40 -13.40 -14.13
CA ARG A 705 25.02 -14.18 -13.04
C ARG A 705 26.44 -13.68 -12.72
N GLN A 706 27.23 -13.34 -13.74
CA GLN A 706 28.57 -12.79 -13.55
C GLN A 706 28.53 -11.38 -12.95
N MET A 707 27.59 -10.54 -13.39
CA MET A 707 27.39 -9.19 -12.88
C MET A 707 26.97 -9.18 -11.40
N ASP A 708 26.03 -10.03 -11.01
CA ASP A 708 25.52 -10.12 -9.63
C ASP A 708 26.64 -10.30 -8.60
N ASN A 709 27.68 -11.09 -8.94
CA ASN A 709 28.81 -11.35 -8.06
C ASN A 709 29.69 -10.11 -7.77
N ARG A 710 29.56 -9.04 -8.57
CA ARG A 710 30.39 -7.83 -8.46
C ARG A 710 29.65 -6.61 -7.94
N LEU A 711 28.32 -6.65 -7.85
CA LEU A 711 27.51 -5.47 -7.49
C LEU A 711 27.92 -4.85 -6.14
N ALA A 712 28.24 -5.67 -5.14
CA ALA A 712 28.61 -5.20 -3.80
C ALA A 712 29.94 -4.40 -3.77
N GLU A 713 30.79 -4.54 -4.78
CA GLU A 713 32.01 -3.73 -4.92
C GLU A 713 31.69 -2.26 -5.28
N PHE A 714 30.59 -2.02 -6.01
CA PHE A 714 30.25 -0.74 -6.65
C PHE A 714 29.04 -0.03 -6.06
N PHE A 715 28.24 -0.72 -5.24
CA PHE A 715 27.03 -0.17 -4.62
C PHE A 715 27.00 -0.41 -3.11
N ALA A 716 26.74 0.64 -2.33
CA ALA A 716 26.60 0.54 -0.87
C ALA A 716 25.30 -0.16 -0.46
N ARG A 717 24.28 -0.14 -1.33
CA ARG A 717 22.96 -0.71 -1.10
C ARG A 717 22.49 -1.40 -2.38
N LEU A 718 21.99 -2.63 -2.21
CA LEU A 718 21.33 -3.40 -3.26
C LEU A 718 19.84 -3.53 -2.90
N PRO A 719 18.94 -3.54 -3.90
CA PRO A 719 17.52 -3.75 -3.64
C PRO A 719 17.28 -5.16 -3.08
N LYS A 720 16.24 -5.31 -2.26
CA LYS A 720 15.81 -6.62 -1.75
C LYS A 720 14.88 -7.34 -2.72
N ALA A 721 14.19 -6.61 -3.59
CA ALA A 721 13.38 -7.22 -4.63
C ALA A 721 14.27 -8.02 -5.59
N LYS A 722 13.81 -9.20 -6.02
CA LYS A 722 14.51 -10.04 -6.99
C LYS A 722 14.12 -9.65 -8.41
N TYR A 723 14.91 -10.06 -9.40
CA TYR A 723 14.50 -10.09 -10.80
C TYR A 723 14.57 -11.52 -11.36
N ASP A 724 13.80 -11.76 -12.42
CA ASP A 724 13.74 -13.01 -13.17
C ASP A 724 13.52 -12.69 -14.65
N PHE A 725 13.47 -13.71 -15.51
CA PHE A 725 13.33 -13.55 -16.95
C PHE A 725 11.94 -13.94 -17.44
N ARG A 726 11.50 -13.29 -18.51
CA ARG A 726 10.34 -13.71 -19.30
C ARG A 726 10.60 -13.56 -20.78
N GLU A 727 9.94 -14.38 -21.59
CA GLU A 727 9.94 -14.21 -23.03
C GLU A 727 8.82 -13.25 -23.44
N ILE A 728 9.05 -12.44 -24.47
CA ILE A 728 7.99 -11.67 -25.10
C ILE A 728 7.05 -12.63 -25.84
N GLU A 729 5.74 -12.43 -25.69
CA GLU A 729 4.72 -13.27 -26.30
C GLU A 729 4.77 -13.20 -27.83
N GLU A 730 4.70 -14.36 -28.49
CA GLU A 730 4.92 -14.55 -29.93
C GLU A 730 4.06 -13.60 -30.79
N TRP A 731 2.79 -13.43 -30.43
CA TRP A 731 1.81 -12.64 -31.18
C TRP A 731 2.15 -11.15 -31.33
N ARG A 732 3.05 -10.61 -30.50
CA ARG A 732 3.53 -9.21 -30.58
C ARG A 732 5.04 -9.09 -30.77
N ALA A 733 5.76 -10.20 -30.81
CA ALA A 733 7.22 -10.20 -30.72
C ALA A 733 7.92 -9.50 -31.91
N ASP A 734 7.36 -9.55 -33.12
CA ASP A 734 7.95 -8.90 -34.31
C ASP A 734 8.02 -7.36 -34.19
N ALA A 735 7.02 -6.75 -33.56
CA ALA A 735 6.96 -5.29 -33.34
C ALA A 735 7.53 -4.84 -31.98
N ALA A 736 7.89 -5.78 -31.12
CA ALA A 736 8.44 -5.52 -29.80
C ALA A 736 9.94 -5.16 -29.87
N PRO A 737 10.48 -4.43 -28.87
CA PRO A 737 11.92 -4.20 -28.77
C PRO A 737 12.68 -5.52 -28.49
N ALA A 738 14.01 -5.46 -28.56
CA ALA A 738 14.87 -6.62 -28.28
C ALA A 738 14.73 -7.15 -26.85
N ALA A 739 14.52 -6.23 -25.91
CA ALA A 739 14.18 -6.54 -24.54
C ALA A 739 13.58 -5.31 -23.84
N TYR A 740 13.01 -5.51 -22.66
CA TYR A 740 12.62 -4.43 -21.75
C TYR A 740 12.49 -4.95 -20.31
N TYR A 741 12.50 -4.02 -19.34
CA TYR A 741 12.34 -4.34 -17.93
C TYR A 741 10.95 -4.04 -17.39
N TYR A 742 10.44 -4.93 -16.55
CA TYR A 742 9.18 -4.78 -15.82
C TYR A 742 9.45 -4.78 -14.30
N ALA A 743 9.05 -3.71 -13.60
CA ALA A 743 9.38 -3.51 -12.19
C ALA A 743 8.61 -4.46 -11.26
N PRO A 744 9.16 -4.83 -10.08
CA PRO A 744 8.44 -5.58 -9.07
C PRO A 744 7.33 -4.72 -8.44
N PRO A 745 6.27 -5.36 -7.89
CA PRO A 745 5.26 -4.68 -7.08
C PRO A 745 5.81 -4.32 -5.69
N GLU A 746 5.15 -3.39 -5.00
CA GLU A 746 5.58 -2.92 -3.67
C GLU A 746 5.53 -4.04 -2.63
N ASP A 747 4.55 -4.95 -2.74
CA ASP A 747 4.37 -6.10 -1.86
C ASP A 747 5.33 -7.27 -2.16
N ARG A 748 6.10 -7.18 -3.26
CA ARG A 748 7.05 -8.19 -3.74
C ARG A 748 6.42 -9.55 -4.03
N SER A 749 5.13 -9.56 -4.37
CA SER A 749 4.40 -10.78 -4.75
C SER A 749 4.96 -11.47 -6.00
N ARG A 750 5.70 -10.74 -6.85
CA ARG A 750 6.47 -11.25 -7.99
C ARG A 750 7.83 -10.54 -8.10
N PRO A 751 8.84 -11.14 -8.76
CA PRO A 751 10.07 -10.43 -9.08
C PRO A 751 9.84 -9.34 -10.14
N GLY A 752 10.83 -8.49 -10.34
CA GLY A 752 10.95 -7.73 -11.60
C GLY A 752 11.24 -8.69 -12.75
N TYR A 753 10.79 -8.39 -13.96
CA TYR A 753 11.00 -9.24 -15.12
C TYR A 753 11.88 -8.55 -16.16
N PHE A 754 12.98 -9.19 -16.53
CA PHE A 754 13.71 -8.90 -17.74
C PHE A 754 13.04 -9.66 -18.90
N TYR A 755 12.23 -8.94 -19.69
CA TYR A 755 11.58 -9.48 -20.87
C TYR A 755 12.55 -9.54 -22.04
N VAL A 756 12.80 -10.74 -22.55
CA VAL A 756 13.68 -10.98 -23.70
C VAL A 756 12.84 -11.36 -24.90
N ASN A 757 13.07 -10.69 -26.02
CA ASN A 757 12.41 -11.04 -27.26
C ASN A 757 13.17 -12.17 -27.96
N THR A 758 12.62 -13.38 -27.89
CA THR A 758 13.21 -14.59 -28.48
C THR A 758 12.83 -14.80 -29.94
N TYR A 759 12.04 -13.90 -30.54
CA TYR A 759 11.71 -13.92 -31.97
C TYR A 759 12.93 -13.58 -32.84
N LYS A 760 13.17 -14.39 -33.87
CA LYS A 760 14.30 -14.30 -34.80
C LYS A 760 15.65 -14.14 -34.06
N PRO A 761 16.06 -15.12 -33.23
CA PRO A 761 17.30 -15.07 -32.46
C PRO A 761 18.53 -14.87 -33.36
N GLU A 762 18.46 -15.31 -34.61
CA GLU A 762 19.48 -15.14 -35.65
C GLU A 762 19.69 -13.67 -36.09
N THR A 763 18.87 -12.73 -35.58
CA THR A 763 19.01 -11.29 -35.81
C THR A 763 19.52 -10.54 -34.58
N ARG A 764 19.77 -11.24 -33.46
CA ARG A 764 20.15 -10.66 -32.17
C ARG A 764 21.62 -10.91 -31.85
N PRO A 765 22.49 -9.89 -32.02
CA PRO A 765 23.93 -10.10 -31.93
C PRO A 765 24.40 -10.32 -30.48
N LYS A 766 25.19 -11.38 -30.27
CA LYS A 766 25.83 -11.73 -28.98
C LYS A 766 26.63 -10.59 -28.39
N TYR A 767 27.36 -9.86 -29.23
CA TYR A 767 28.22 -8.76 -28.80
C TYR A 767 27.46 -7.56 -28.20
N MET A 768 26.15 -7.43 -28.44
CA MET A 768 25.33 -6.38 -27.80
C MET A 768 24.63 -6.84 -26.52
N MET A 769 24.68 -8.14 -26.19
CA MET A 769 23.89 -8.69 -25.09
C MET A 769 24.36 -8.19 -23.73
N GLU A 770 25.67 -8.01 -23.51
CA GLU A 770 26.18 -7.48 -22.23
C GLU A 770 25.60 -6.09 -21.94
N ALA A 771 25.69 -5.16 -22.90
CA ALA A 771 25.16 -3.82 -22.75
C ALA A 771 23.65 -3.84 -22.49
N LEU A 772 22.89 -4.65 -23.24
CA LEU A 772 21.44 -4.76 -23.06
C LEU A 772 21.08 -5.38 -21.70
N ALA A 773 21.80 -6.41 -21.24
CA ALA A 773 21.57 -7.03 -19.94
C ALA A 773 21.81 -6.04 -18.79
N TYR A 774 22.92 -5.32 -18.85
CA TYR A 774 23.29 -4.34 -17.83
C TYR A 774 22.34 -3.14 -17.80
N HIS A 775 21.74 -2.79 -18.95
CA HIS A 775 20.72 -1.75 -19.08
C HIS A 775 19.41 -2.16 -18.39
N GLU A 776 18.86 -3.34 -18.74
CA GLU A 776 17.52 -3.75 -18.35
C GLU A 776 17.46 -4.33 -16.94
N ALA A 777 18.51 -5.01 -16.48
CA ALA A 777 18.53 -5.63 -15.16
C ALA A 777 19.52 -4.91 -14.23
N VAL A 778 20.67 -5.52 -13.96
CA VAL A 778 21.66 -5.01 -13.01
C VAL A 778 22.96 -4.65 -13.73
N PRO A 779 23.59 -3.50 -13.41
CA PRO A 779 23.18 -2.51 -12.40
C PRO A 779 22.18 -1.44 -12.91
N GLY A 780 21.52 -1.64 -14.06
CA GLY A 780 20.58 -0.70 -14.69
C GLY A 780 19.20 -0.61 -14.03
N HIS A 781 18.13 -0.83 -14.81
CA HIS A 781 16.75 -0.55 -14.40
C HIS A 781 16.32 -1.31 -13.15
N HIS A 782 16.64 -2.60 -13.03
CA HIS A 782 16.26 -3.37 -11.84
C HIS A 782 16.83 -2.74 -10.57
N LEU A 783 18.14 -2.47 -10.56
CA LEU A 783 18.81 -1.89 -9.40
C LEU A 783 18.21 -0.53 -9.04
N GLN A 784 18.05 0.37 -10.02
CA GLN A 784 17.54 1.71 -9.77
C GLN A 784 16.09 1.73 -9.30
N ILE A 785 15.19 1.09 -10.06
CA ILE A 785 13.75 1.15 -9.81
C ILE A 785 13.41 0.44 -8.51
N ALA A 786 13.96 -0.76 -8.28
CA ALA A 786 13.71 -1.49 -7.04
C ALA A 786 14.28 -0.75 -5.83
N THR A 787 15.45 -0.11 -5.96
CA THR A 787 16.01 0.72 -4.87
C THR A 787 15.08 1.89 -4.56
N GLN A 788 14.57 2.59 -5.58
CA GLN A 788 13.64 3.71 -5.41
C GLN A 788 12.34 3.27 -4.72
N GLN A 789 11.75 2.15 -5.15
CA GLN A 789 10.53 1.63 -4.54
C GLN A 789 10.74 1.28 -3.06
N GLU A 790 11.95 0.94 -2.63
CA GLU A 790 12.28 0.61 -1.24
C GLU A 790 12.54 1.85 -0.34
N LEU A 791 12.56 3.07 -0.89
CA LEU A 791 12.73 4.32 -0.15
C LEU A 791 11.44 4.75 0.57
N THR A 792 11.13 4.07 1.68
CA THR A 792 9.88 4.31 2.46
C THR A 792 9.71 5.71 3.05
N ASN A 793 10.78 6.53 3.07
CA ASN A 793 10.74 7.93 3.48
C ASN A 793 10.19 8.88 2.40
N LEU A 794 10.06 8.42 1.15
CA LEU A 794 9.53 9.23 0.05
C LEU A 794 7.99 9.08 -0.04
N PRO A 795 7.26 10.16 -0.39
CA PRO A 795 5.86 10.05 -0.79
C PRO A 795 5.67 9.05 -1.93
N LYS A 796 4.51 8.36 -1.97
CA LYS A 796 4.26 7.29 -2.95
C LYS A 796 4.37 7.76 -4.41
N PHE A 797 3.96 8.99 -4.72
CA PHE A 797 4.12 9.54 -6.08
C PHE A 797 5.59 9.65 -6.51
N ARG A 798 6.54 9.82 -5.57
CA ARG A 798 7.99 9.77 -5.86
C ARG A 798 8.53 8.35 -5.89
N ARG A 799 8.06 7.47 -5.01
CA ARG A 799 8.52 6.06 -4.96
C ARG A 799 8.15 5.30 -6.23
N HIS A 800 6.97 5.57 -6.78
CA HIS A 800 6.42 4.87 -7.95
C HIS A 800 6.35 5.73 -9.22
N GLY A 801 6.70 7.02 -9.13
CA GLY A 801 6.87 7.90 -10.27
C GLY A 801 8.27 7.83 -10.88
N GLY A 802 8.52 8.62 -11.93
CA GLY A 802 9.82 8.64 -12.56
C GLY A 802 10.01 9.77 -13.57
N TYR A 803 11.27 10.06 -13.89
CA TYR A 803 11.67 11.00 -14.93
C TYR A 803 12.46 10.24 -15.98
N THR A 804 11.98 10.21 -17.24
CA THR A 804 12.57 9.37 -18.30
C THR A 804 14.07 9.60 -18.43
N ALA A 805 14.54 10.85 -18.44
CA ALA A 805 15.98 11.14 -18.54
C ALA A 805 16.80 10.60 -17.36
N PHE A 806 16.25 10.57 -16.15
CA PHE A 806 16.97 9.98 -15.03
C PHE A 806 17.04 8.46 -15.17
N VAL A 807 15.90 7.82 -15.39
CA VAL A 807 15.77 6.36 -15.42
C VAL A 807 16.57 5.75 -16.58
N GLU A 808 16.39 6.29 -17.79
CA GLU A 808 17.11 5.85 -18.98
C GLU A 808 18.58 6.29 -18.96
N GLY A 809 18.85 7.46 -18.40
CA GLY A 809 20.21 7.96 -18.21
C GLY A 809 21.01 7.09 -17.24
N TRP A 810 20.38 6.61 -16.18
CA TRP A 810 20.97 5.67 -15.23
C TRP A 810 21.31 4.35 -15.91
N ALA A 811 20.36 3.75 -16.63
CA ALA A 811 20.57 2.47 -17.30
C ALA A 811 21.69 2.56 -18.35
N LEU A 812 21.76 3.67 -19.10
CA LEU A 812 22.86 3.90 -20.03
C LEU A 812 24.19 4.24 -19.33
N TYR A 813 24.16 4.91 -18.17
CA TYR A 813 25.34 5.07 -17.32
C TYR A 813 25.84 3.71 -16.80
N ALA A 814 24.93 2.80 -16.46
CA ALA A 814 25.26 1.43 -16.04
C ALA A 814 25.96 0.65 -17.16
N GLU A 815 25.50 0.77 -18.41
CA GLU A 815 26.21 0.18 -19.57
C GLU A 815 27.67 0.63 -19.64
N TRP A 816 27.94 1.91 -19.41
CA TRP A 816 29.28 2.48 -19.40
C TRP A 816 30.09 2.06 -18.16
N LEU A 817 29.47 2.11 -16.97
CA LEU A 817 30.07 1.72 -15.69
C LEU A 817 30.52 0.26 -15.70
N SER A 818 29.78 -0.64 -16.35
CA SER A 818 30.13 -2.06 -16.41
C SER A 818 31.54 -2.32 -16.95
N LYS A 819 32.08 -1.42 -17.79
CA LYS A 819 33.49 -1.51 -18.23
C LYS A 819 34.48 -1.29 -17.09
N GLU A 820 34.22 -0.31 -16.22
CA GLU A 820 35.02 -0.09 -15.01
C GLU A 820 34.82 -1.22 -13.98
N MET A 821 33.65 -1.86 -14.02
CA MET A 821 33.37 -3.10 -13.30
C MET A 821 34.00 -4.34 -13.95
N GLY A 822 34.94 -4.18 -14.88
CA GLY A 822 35.72 -5.27 -15.48
C GLY A 822 34.96 -6.20 -16.44
N PHE A 823 33.82 -5.77 -16.96
CA PHE A 823 33.09 -6.43 -18.05
C PHE A 823 33.51 -5.88 -19.42
N TYR A 824 32.97 -6.46 -20.50
CA TYR A 824 33.41 -6.20 -21.87
C TYR A 824 34.91 -6.53 -22.09
N LYS A 825 35.29 -7.75 -21.70
CA LYS A 825 36.71 -8.14 -21.57
C LYS A 825 37.47 -8.18 -22.89
N ASP A 826 36.81 -8.59 -23.97
CA ASP A 826 37.42 -8.69 -25.29
C ASP A 826 37.05 -7.50 -26.19
N LEU A 827 37.79 -7.36 -27.30
CA LEU A 827 37.62 -6.25 -28.24
C LEU A 827 36.23 -6.23 -28.89
N LEU A 828 35.62 -7.38 -29.12
CA LEU A 828 34.31 -7.48 -29.76
C LEU A 828 33.19 -7.08 -28.77
N ALA A 829 33.33 -7.47 -27.50
CA ALA A 829 32.44 -7.05 -26.44
C ALA A 829 32.50 -5.53 -26.19
N ASP A 830 33.71 -4.95 -26.13
CA ASP A 830 33.87 -3.49 -25.99
C ASP A 830 33.38 -2.74 -27.25
N TYR A 831 33.54 -3.35 -28.43
CA TYR A 831 32.93 -2.85 -29.67
C TYR A 831 31.41 -2.88 -29.62
N GLY A 832 30.82 -3.95 -29.10
CA GLY A 832 29.38 -4.09 -28.91
C GLY A 832 28.82 -3.04 -27.95
N ARG A 833 29.51 -2.77 -26.84
CA ARG A 833 29.21 -1.64 -25.94
C ARG A 833 29.22 -0.30 -26.67
N LEU A 834 30.27 -0.02 -27.46
CA LEU A 834 30.34 1.23 -28.24
C LEU A 834 29.28 1.30 -29.34
N THR A 835 28.88 0.17 -29.92
CA THR A 835 27.76 0.09 -30.86
C THR A 835 26.44 0.46 -30.18
N ALA A 836 26.18 -0.07 -28.98
CA ALA A 836 25.02 0.31 -28.18
C ALA A 836 25.08 1.81 -27.81
N GLU A 837 26.24 2.32 -27.42
CA GLU A 837 26.41 3.75 -27.11
C GLU A 837 26.17 4.63 -28.36
N ALA A 838 26.69 4.24 -29.52
CA ALA A 838 26.49 4.93 -30.80
C ALA A 838 25.02 4.93 -31.22
N TRP A 839 24.31 3.84 -30.94
CA TRP A 839 22.87 3.78 -31.13
C TRP A 839 22.14 4.80 -30.26
N ARG A 840 22.45 4.87 -28.96
CA ARG A 840 21.81 5.84 -28.05
C ARG A 840 22.16 7.29 -28.40
N ALA A 841 23.37 7.55 -28.89
CA ALA A 841 23.74 8.86 -29.43
C ALA A 841 22.98 9.19 -30.73
N SER A 842 22.80 8.19 -31.60
CA SER A 842 22.02 8.32 -32.84
C SER A 842 20.57 8.69 -32.58
N ARG A 843 19.96 8.22 -31.48
CA ARG A 843 18.59 8.61 -31.08
C ARG A 843 18.41 10.12 -30.97
N LEU A 844 19.40 10.85 -30.47
CA LEU A 844 19.35 12.31 -30.39
C LEU A 844 19.19 12.94 -31.78
N ALA A 845 19.92 12.44 -32.77
CA ALA A 845 19.90 12.95 -34.14
C ALA A 845 18.66 12.47 -34.92
N VAL A 846 18.27 11.21 -34.74
CA VAL A 846 17.16 10.57 -35.45
C VAL A 846 15.80 11.12 -35.01
N ASP A 847 15.53 11.20 -33.69
CA ASP A 847 14.26 11.68 -33.17
C ASP A 847 14.04 13.17 -33.54
N THR A 848 15.05 14.02 -33.32
CA THR A 848 15.02 15.43 -33.78
C THR A 848 14.98 15.55 -35.30
N GLY A 849 15.66 14.63 -36.00
CA GLY A 849 15.61 14.50 -37.45
C GLY A 849 14.18 14.32 -37.94
N ILE A 850 13.48 13.32 -37.43
CA ILE A 850 12.10 12.98 -37.81
C ILE A 850 11.12 14.09 -37.40
N HIS A 851 11.18 14.54 -36.15
CA HIS A 851 10.14 15.37 -35.54
C HIS A 851 10.35 16.88 -35.70
N SER A 852 11.56 17.33 -36.01
CA SER A 852 11.86 18.77 -36.22
C SER A 852 12.46 19.06 -37.59
N LEU A 853 13.37 18.21 -38.08
CA LEU A 853 14.04 18.41 -39.38
C LEU A 853 13.36 17.67 -40.53
N LYS A 854 12.20 17.04 -40.27
CA LYS A 854 11.36 16.35 -41.24
C LYS A 854 12.05 15.22 -42.01
N TRP A 855 12.99 14.52 -41.38
CA TRP A 855 13.56 13.31 -41.95
C TRP A 855 12.47 12.29 -42.25
N THR A 856 12.60 11.63 -43.39
CA THR A 856 11.81 10.45 -43.73
C THR A 856 12.24 9.26 -42.86
N ARG A 857 11.38 8.25 -42.79
CA ARG A 857 11.69 6.97 -42.14
C ARG A 857 12.98 6.35 -42.70
N ASP A 858 13.16 6.37 -44.02
CA ASP A 858 14.33 5.79 -44.67
C ASP A 858 15.62 6.56 -44.38
N GLN A 859 15.55 7.89 -44.28
CA GLN A 859 16.69 8.69 -43.84
C GLN A 859 17.11 8.33 -42.41
N ALA A 860 16.16 8.12 -41.50
CA ALA A 860 16.42 7.67 -40.14
C ALA A 860 17.04 6.26 -40.09
N ILE A 861 16.49 5.30 -40.84
CA ILE A 861 17.02 3.93 -40.96
C ILE A 861 18.45 3.96 -41.51
N LYS A 862 18.68 4.66 -42.62
CA LYS A 862 20.00 4.81 -43.24
C LYS A 862 21.01 5.43 -42.27
N PHE A 863 20.58 6.42 -41.49
CA PHE A 863 21.44 7.03 -40.48
C PHE A 863 21.90 6.01 -39.43
N LEU A 864 21.00 5.18 -38.88
CA LEU A 864 21.37 4.14 -37.92
C LEU A 864 22.25 3.05 -38.53
N LYS A 865 21.93 2.58 -39.75
CA LYS A 865 22.74 1.55 -40.46
C LYS A 865 24.19 1.98 -40.65
N ASN A 866 24.41 3.28 -40.88
CA ASN A 866 25.73 3.86 -41.10
C ASN A 866 26.56 4.08 -39.82
N ASN A 867 25.91 4.18 -38.66
CA ASN A 867 26.56 4.55 -37.39
C ASN A 867 26.58 3.41 -36.35
N THR A 868 25.97 2.27 -36.61
CA THR A 868 25.85 1.15 -35.65
C THR A 868 26.06 -0.19 -36.36
N ALA A 869 26.38 -1.25 -35.60
CA ALA A 869 26.45 -2.64 -36.08
C ALA A 869 25.13 -3.41 -35.91
N SER A 870 24.11 -2.80 -35.32
CA SER A 870 22.82 -3.44 -35.02
C SER A 870 22.11 -3.97 -36.26
N SER A 871 21.25 -4.98 -36.08
CA SER A 871 20.52 -5.64 -37.17
C SER A 871 19.53 -4.69 -37.85
N GLU A 872 19.17 -4.98 -39.09
CA GLU A 872 18.17 -4.19 -39.82
C GLU A 872 16.79 -4.28 -39.18
N GLN A 873 16.41 -5.45 -38.68
CA GLN A 873 15.16 -5.66 -37.94
C GLN A 873 15.08 -4.74 -36.72
N ASP A 874 16.12 -4.71 -35.89
CA ASP A 874 16.13 -3.86 -34.69
C ASP A 874 16.08 -2.38 -35.07
N ILE A 875 16.85 -1.95 -36.09
CA ILE A 875 16.84 -0.57 -36.59
C ILE A 875 15.45 -0.15 -37.03
N VAL A 876 14.78 -0.99 -37.82
CA VAL A 876 13.43 -0.73 -38.31
C VAL A 876 12.43 -0.63 -37.16
N SER A 877 12.42 -1.62 -36.26
CA SER A 877 11.52 -1.64 -35.10
C SER A 877 11.65 -0.36 -34.25
N GLU A 878 12.88 0.08 -34.02
CA GLU A 878 13.16 1.21 -33.17
C GLU A 878 12.94 2.57 -33.86
N VAL A 879 13.20 2.71 -35.16
CA VAL A 879 12.78 3.91 -35.91
C VAL A 879 11.26 4.05 -35.86
N ASP A 880 10.51 2.96 -36.02
CA ASP A 880 9.05 2.98 -35.90
C ASP A 880 8.58 3.33 -34.49
N ARG A 881 9.32 2.92 -33.46
CA ARG A 881 9.11 3.37 -32.08
C ARG A 881 9.34 4.87 -31.93
N TYR A 882 10.43 5.42 -32.47
CA TYR A 882 10.70 6.87 -32.36
C TYR A 882 9.59 7.68 -33.03
N ILE A 883 9.11 7.21 -34.18
CA ILE A 883 7.97 7.78 -34.89
C ILE A 883 6.69 7.79 -34.02
N ALA A 884 6.43 6.70 -33.29
CA ALA A 884 5.25 6.54 -32.45
C ALA A 884 5.35 7.29 -31.10
N TRP A 885 6.57 7.51 -30.58
CA TRP A 885 6.81 8.10 -29.26
C TRP A 885 7.79 9.29 -29.29
N PRO A 886 7.37 10.45 -29.83
CA PRO A 886 8.25 11.58 -30.09
C PRO A 886 8.91 12.12 -28.82
N GLY A 887 10.23 12.23 -28.81
CA GLY A 887 11.02 12.88 -27.75
C GLY A 887 11.49 11.94 -26.64
N GLN A 888 10.90 10.75 -26.49
CA GLN A 888 11.30 9.78 -25.46
C GLN A 888 12.73 9.26 -25.70
N ALA A 889 13.08 8.99 -26.95
CA ALA A 889 14.39 8.49 -27.35
C ALA A 889 15.55 9.46 -27.00
N LEU A 890 15.24 10.73 -26.76
CA LEU A 890 16.22 11.75 -26.38
C LEU A 890 16.72 11.58 -24.93
N ALA A 891 15.88 11.02 -24.06
CA ALA A 891 16.11 10.95 -22.62
C ALA A 891 17.38 10.16 -22.26
N TYR A 892 17.65 9.07 -22.97
CA TYR A 892 18.76 8.14 -22.75
C TYR A 892 20.12 8.84 -22.68
N LYS A 893 20.61 9.34 -23.82
CA LYS A 893 21.94 9.97 -23.92
C LYS A 893 21.99 11.28 -23.13
N MET A 894 20.87 12.03 -23.07
CA MET A 894 20.79 13.26 -22.28
C MET A 894 21.03 13.01 -20.78
N GLY A 895 20.41 11.96 -20.25
CA GLY A 895 20.55 11.56 -18.86
C GLY A 895 21.93 11.01 -18.52
N GLU A 896 22.44 10.09 -19.34
CA GLU A 896 23.78 9.49 -19.15
C GLU A 896 24.87 10.57 -19.18
N LEU A 897 24.84 11.46 -20.17
CA LEU A 897 25.80 12.57 -20.25
C LEU A 897 25.75 13.44 -19.00
N LYS A 898 24.55 13.70 -18.47
CA LYS A 898 24.42 14.44 -17.21
C LYS A 898 25.02 13.69 -16.03
N ILE A 899 24.73 12.40 -15.88
CA ILE A 899 25.27 11.59 -14.77
C ILE A 899 26.79 11.51 -14.85
N ARG A 900 27.36 11.27 -16.04
CA ARG A 900 28.82 11.26 -16.27
C ARG A 900 29.46 12.62 -15.99
N GLU A 901 28.81 13.72 -16.38
CA GLU A 901 29.25 15.08 -16.05
C GLU A 901 29.29 15.30 -14.53
N LEU A 902 28.25 14.87 -13.81
CA LEU A 902 28.17 14.99 -12.35
C LEU A 902 29.24 14.14 -11.65
N ARG A 903 29.48 12.92 -12.15
CA ARG A 903 30.54 12.04 -11.66
C ARG A 903 31.92 12.67 -11.84
N ALA A 904 32.24 13.13 -13.04
CA ALA A 904 33.53 13.77 -13.33
C ALA A 904 33.77 15.03 -12.47
N LYS A 905 32.72 15.83 -12.24
CA LYS A 905 32.78 16.99 -11.33
C LYS A 905 33.02 16.57 -9.88
N ALA A 906 32.39 15.49 -9.42
CA ALA A 906 32.59 14.96 -8.06
C ALA A 906 34.02 14.42 -7.88
N GLU A 907 34.52 13.61 -8.82
CA GLU A 907 35.89 13.09 -8.83
C GLU A 907 36.91 14.23 -8.78
N LYS A 908 36.76 15.25 -9.65
CA LYS A 908 37.67 16.40 -9.70
C LYS A 908 37.67 17.21 -8.40
N ARG A 909 36.50 17.40 -7.78
CA ARG A 909 36.35 18.23 -6.59
C ARG A 909 36.80 17.50 -5.32
N MET A 910 36.43 16.23 -5.17
CA MET A 910 36.66 15.45 -3.94
C MET A 910 38.03 14.75 -3.95
N LYS A 911 38.64 14.54 -5.14
CA LYS A 911 39.96 13.91 -5.31
C LYS A 911 40.06 12.60 -4.50
N ARG A 912 41.01 12.49 -3.56
CA ARG A 912 41.21 11.33 -2.68
C ARG A 912 40.00 10.98 -1.78
N HIS A 913 39.06 11.91 -1.58
CA HIS A 913 37.86 11.69 -0.79
C HIS A 913 36.68 11.18 -1.64
N PHE A 914 36.85 11.09 -2.97
CA PHE A 914 35.83 10.52 -3.83
C PHE A 914 35.69 9.02 -3.57
N ASP A 915 34.46 8.58 -3.37
CA ASP A 915 34.08 7.19 -3.20
C ASP A 915 32.90 6.91 -4.15
N LEU A 916 33.09 5.94 -5.04
CA LEU A 916 32.09 5.61 -6.07
C LEU A 916 30.80 5.04 -5.47
N LYS A 917 30.88 4.25 -4.39
CA LYS A 917 29.71 3.72 -3.70
C LYS A 917 28.89 4.84 -3.07
N LYS A 918 29.56 5.83 -2.45
CA LYS A 918 28.89 7.02 -1.89
C LYS A 918 28.30 7.90 -2.98
N PHE A 919 28.97 8.03 -4.13
CA PHE A 919 28.40 8.74 -5.28
C PHE A 919 27.12 8.07 -5.78
N HIS A 920 27.10 6.75 -5.95
CA HIS A 920 25.90 6.02 -6.37
C HIS A 920 24.79 6.09 -5.33
N ASP A 921 25.11 5.95 -4.04
CA ASP A 921 24.10 6.05 -2.97
C ASP A 921 23.48 7.45 -2.94
N GLU A 922 24.29 8.51 -3.04
CA GLU A 922 23.79 9.88 -3.13
C GLU A 922 22.98 10.12 -4.41
N LEU A 923 23.36 9.52 -5.55
CA LEU A 923 22.59 9.68 -6.79
C LEU A 923 21.19 9.05 -6.67
N LEU A 924 21.07 7.91 -5.97
CA LEU A 924 19.87 7.08 -5.92
C LEU A 924 18.96 7.31 -4.70
N ASN A 925 19.46 7.87 -3.60
CA ASN A 925 18.75 7.94 -2.31
C ASN A 925 17.49 8.82 -2.27
N ASP A 926 17.20 9.57 -3.34
CA ASP A 926 16.01 10.40 -3.50
C ASP A 926 15.06 9.91 -4.61
N GLY A 927 15.33 8.72 -5.16
CA GLY A 927 14.66 8.24 -6.36
C GLY A 927 15.00 9.07 -7.59
N ALA A 928 14.25 8.87 -8.66
CA ALA A 928 14.42 9.60 -9.90
C ALA A 928 14.09 11.09 -9.71
N LEU A 929 14.98 11.94 -10.22
CA LEU A 929 14.86 13.40 -10.16
C LEU A 929 15.00 14.02 -11.57
N PRO A 930 14.37 15.19 -11.83
CA PRO A 930 14.70 16.00 -12.99
C PRO A 930 16.20 16.32 -13.04
N LEU A 931 16.79 16.36 -14.24
CA LEU A 931 18.24 16.54 -14.40
C LEU A 931 18.75 17.85 -13.79
N ASP A 932 17.95 18.92 -13.83
CA ASP A 932 18.27 20.21 -13.21
C ASP A 932 18.32 20.12 -11.67
N ILE A 933 17.36 19.42 -11.08
CA ILE A 933 17.28 19.20 -9.63
C ILE A 933 18.38 18.25 -9.17
N LEU A 934 18.64 17.17 -9.92
CA LEU A 934 19.74 16.24 -9.68
C LEU A 934 21.09 16.96 -9.67
N GLN A 935 21.35 17.80 -10.68
CA GLN A 935 22.58 18.58 -10.76
C GLN A 935 22.75 19.49 -9.54
N ALA A 936 21.71 20.22 -9.16
CA ALA A 936 21.74 21.10 -8.00
C ALA A 936 22.02 20.31 -6.70
N LYS A 937 21.42 19.13 -6.56
CA LYS A 937 21.64 18.23 -5.42
C LYS A 937 23.10 17.75 -5.35
N MET A 938 23.60 17.12 -6.41
CA MET A 938 24.96 16.57 -6.42
C MET A 938 26.02 17.66 -6.22
N THR A 939 25.78 18.87 -6.74
CA THR A 939 26.65 20.03 -6.48
C THR A 939 26.68 20.39 -5.00
N ARG A 940 25.53 20.41 -4.30
CA ARG A 940 25.48 20.68 -2.85
C ARG A 940 26.20 19.59 -2.04
N TRP A 941 25.99 18.32 -2.39
CA TRP A 941 26.64 17.19 -1.72
C TRP A 941 28.16 17.28 -1.81
N THR A 942 28.71 17.50 -3.01
CA THR A 942 30.17 17.63 -3.19
C THR A 942 30.74 18.83 -2.42
N THR A 943 30.07 19.99 -2.43
CA THR A 943 30.51 21.18 -1.66
C THR A 943 30.51 20.93 -0.15
N LYS A 944 29.45 20.33 0.38
CA LYS A 944 29.31 20.06 1.82
C LYS A 944 30.37 19.08 2.33
N THR A 945 30.71 18.07 1.52
CA THR A 945 31.71 17.06 1.90
C THR A 945 33.12 17.64 1.91
N THR A 946 33.44 18.54 0.98
CA THR A 946 34.77 19.19 0.96
C THR A 946 34.91 20.33 1.97
N GLY A 947 33.83 21.03 2.34
CA GLY A 947 33.86 22.17 3.26
C GLY A 947 33.78 21.82 4.76
N LYS A 948 33.64 20.54 5.11
CA LYS A 948 33.67 20.08 6.52
C LYS A 948 35.08 19.75 7.04
N GLU A 949 36.08 19.80 6.17
CA GLU A 949 37.49 19.51 6.49
C GLU A 949 38.41 20.75 6.36
N SER A 950 37.84 21.91 6.03
CA SER A 950 38.47 23.25 6.13
C SER A 950 37.97 23.94 7.38
#